data_AF-A0A8T6JUY0-F1
#
_entry.id   AF-A0A8T6JUY0-F1
#
_cell.length_a   1.000
_cell.length_b   1.000
_cell.length_c   1.000
_cell.angle_alpha   90.00
_cell.angle_beta   90.00
_cell.angle_gamma   90.00
#
_symmetry.space_group_name_H-M   'P 1'
#
loop_
_entity.id
_entity.type
_entity.pdbx_description
1 polymer ?
#
loop_
_entity_poly.entity_id
_entity_poly.type
_entity_poly.pdbx_seq_one_letter_code
_entity_poly.pdbx_strand_id
1 'polypeptide(L)'
;MTDYLTLPQTTSHSTWLGLLLVVTTMFANAEAALPPQLAVANVSVVDPDTAEASIQSTTAEFYAGASIDEGLSYVSCFDPFDNVDLDSSLVVENDHVGSAGSIYIVAIVGEESYMLVGDVFHPWDGLRDSLQPFATKTLQATETISVLDQVQFGPAGIEQGELAIYIGYELISDLTKVYFSATPLRVNIVPGAVVSRSQYVGIDSCSPYAVKKTSSIVYDTGTITYPATEEFDLLLDLYVPDVDLSGKSVPSMVIIHGGGFWSGSRSQPALVDYAERFAGQGYLAISIDYRLAGQVPELNSQFASLYNQSVTTVEQTEAEQALGMFSAMEDSLKAIAWLENYAQEQGFEISALGLLGESAGAVTSLNVGYGLNDYGFAVPEFKVVVNHWGNLVIDQESSKPSITADEAALISVHGTEDPTVLYSGSVEIHARADEVGLTNELMTSEGAGHGFDANRLWDSESFEGSGYTKGERILNFVNAAMRTSSGPHEGGTDLRILSAYHGLDPLPAQATTGLCGMAPVSDQDGMPVIFSAQINGDTLSPTAFAVEISSGERVTPLCVTLRPALEPLEQRTVLLIGPFSPEDSLPVGVEIVEQLEDVDGNSLVGLRSEEVTALASGPSLVLAERFAPITSGLEGECPADTAQALQLTWEGGVTGPQGADLAEAQRTAISILLENGNRVTPLSLGDDDPDNHVIACVAETSPAVSVSVAAGFFHDPGDDANPETRIGVISRMNE
;
A
#
# COMPACT_ATOMS: atom_id res chain seq x y z
N MET A 1 -68.89 -13.74 32.21
CA MET A 1 -69.06 -12.71 33.24
C MET A 1 -67.75 -11.95 33.26
N THR A 2 -67.64 -10.91 32.42
CA THR A 2 -68.00 -9.51 32.73
C THR A 2 -66.98 -8.92 33.70
N ASP A 3 -65.88 -8.34 33.23
CA ASP A 3 -65.69 -6.96 32.74
C ASP A 3 -64.69 -6.29 33.72
N TYR A 4 -63.77 -5.40 33.36
CA TYR A 4 -63.87 -4.26 32.45
C TYR A 4 -62.63 -4.02 31.57
N LEU A 5 -62.82 -3.25 30.49
CA LEU A 5 -61.73 -2.59 29.75
C LEU A 5 -61.32 -1.25 30.40
N THR A 6 -60.06 -0.85 30.20
CA THR A 6 -59.72 0.47 29.64
C THR A 6 -58.41 0.42 28.84
N LEU A 7 -58.53 0.59 27.53
CA LEU A 7 -57.53 1.20 26.62
C LEU A 7 -57.91 2.71 26.50
N PRO A 8 -57.02 3.66 26.13
CA PRO A 8 -56.40 3.62 24.79
C PRO A 8 -55.04 4.36 24.56
N GLN A 9 -54.50 4.14 23.35
CA GLN A 9 -53.46 4.92 22.63
C GLN A 9 -52.02 4.87 23.20
N THR A 10 -50.95 4.69 22.41
CA THR A 10 -50.79 4.53 20.93
C THR A 10 -49.85 3.38 20.55
N THR A 11 -49.87 3.02 19.26
CA THR A 11 -48.96 2.12 18.51
C THR A 11 -47.46 2.47 18.64
N SER A 12 -46.50 1.57 18.43
CA SER A 12 -46.55 0.14 17.98
C SER A 12 -45.27 -0.62 18.35
N HIS A 13 -45.36 -1.92 18.68
CA HIS A 13 -44.24 -2.88 18.68
C HIS A 13 -44.74 -4.34 18.58
N SER A 14 -43.80 -5.22 18.20
CA SER A 14 -43.70 -6.68 18.43
C SER A 14 -44.81 -7.65 17.93
N THR A 15 -44.50 -8.31 16.80
CA THR A 15 -44.99 -9.68 16.48
C THR A 15 -43.88 -10.61 15.94
N TRP A 16 -42.65 -10.50 16.46
CA TRP A 16 -41.54 -11.42 16.18
C TRP A 16 -41.28 -12.36 17.36
N LEU A 17 -42.03 -13.47 17.43
CA LEU A 17 -41.76 -14.57 18.39
C LEU A 17 -42.55 -15.84 18.01
N GLY A 18 -42.10 -16.58 16.99
CA GLY A 18 -42.99 -17.58 16.39
C GLY A 18 -42.47 -18.68 15.46
N LEU A 19 -41.18 -18.82 15.12
CA LEU A 19 -40.67 -20.07 14.52
C LEU A 19 -39.12 -20.21 14.58
N LEU A 20 -38.56 -20.75 15.68
CA LEU A 20 -37.17 -21.21 15.71
C LEU A 20 -36.99 -22.34 16.75
N LEU A 21 -36.99 -23.61 16.32
CA LEU A 21 -36.62 -24.79 17.12
C LEU A 21 -36.55 -26.05 16.23
N VAL A 22 -35.75 -27.06 16.65
CA VAL A 22 -35.58 -28.41 16.03
C VAL A 22 -34.65 -28.41 14.79
N VAL A 23 -33.52 -29.14 14.73
CA VAL A 23 -32.87 -30.06 15.70
C VAL A 23 -31.35 -30.17 15.48
N THR A 24 -30.61 -30.63 16.49
CA THR A 24 -29.13 -30.79 16.50
C THR A 24 -28.62 -32.23 16.28
N THR A 25 -27.32 -32.38 15.95
CA THR A 25 -26.37 -33.52 16.17
C THR A 25 -25.97 -34.43 14.98
N MET A 26 -24.69 -34.40 14.55
CA MET A 26 -23.64 -35.39 14.92
C MET A 26 -22.24 -35.10 14.27
N PHE A 27 -21.18 -35.80 14.73
CA PHE A 27 -19.75 -35.52 14.50
C PHE A 27 -19.11 -36.26 13.30
N ALA A 28 -18.08 -35.65 12.67
CA ALA A 28 -16.81 -36.30 12.29
C ALA A 28 -15.71 -35.25 11.98
N ASN A 29 -14.42 -35.59 12.14
CA ASN A 29 -13.29 -34.65 12.02
C ASN A 29 -12.68 -34.56 10.61
N ALA A 30 -12.13 -33.39 10.27
CA ALA A 30 -10.93 -33.22 9.46
C ALA A 30 -10.16 -31.95 9.92
N GLU A 31 -8.86 -31.86 9.68
CA GLU A 31 -8.00 -30.71 10.04
C GLU A 31 -7.35 -30.11 8.78
N ALA A 32 -7.17 -28.77 8.77
CA ALA A 32 -5.99 -28.00 8.31
C ALA A 32 -6.23 -26.81 7.35
N ALA A 33 -5.48 -25.73 7.65
CA ALA A 33 -5.01 -24.63 6.78
C ALA A 33 -5.97 -23.49 6.32
N LEU A 34 -5.32 -22.34 6.06
CA LEU A 34 -5.75 -20.98 5.67
C LEU A 34 -4.49 -20.30 5.04
N PRO A 35 -4.56 -19.09 4.45
CA PRO A 35 -5.68 -18.37 3.82
C PRO A 35 -5.46 -18.28 2.29
N PRO A 36 -5.05 -17.17 1.63
CA PRO A 36 -5.70 -15.84 1.48
C PRO A 36 -5.93 -15.40 0.00
N GLN A 37 -6.87 -14.47 -0.22
CA GLN A 37 -6.63 -13.20 -0.96
C GLN A 37 -7.85 -12.25 -0.93
N LEU A 38 -7.58 -10.96 -1.11
CA LEU A 38 -8.49 -9.85 -1.45
C LEU A 38 -7.84 -9.19 -2.70
N ALA A 39 -8.51 -8.50 -3.62
CA ALA A 39 -9.77 -7.75 -3.53
C ALA A 39 -10.47 -7.65 -4.92
N VAL A 40 -11.24 -6.56 -5.13
CA VAL A 40 -11.95 -6.16 -6.37
C VAL A 40 -13.20 -7.01 -6.69
N ALA A 41 -14.18 -6.38 -7.36
CA ALA A 41 -15.46 -7.00 -7.69
C ALA A 41 -15.33 -8.04 -8.83
N ASN A 42 -16.13 -9.11 -8.73
CA ASN A 42 -16.30 -10.23 -9.68
C ASN A 42 -15.25 -11.35 -9.67
N VAL A 43 -15.25 -12.23 -8.65
CA VAL A 43 -15.02 -13.67 -8.89
C VAL A 43 -15.86 -14.56 -7.94
N SER A 44 -16.40 -15.67 -8.46
CA SER A 44 -16.64 -17.01 -7.81
C SER A 44 -17.23 -17.13 -6.39
N VAL A 45 -18.19 -18.02 -6.04
CA VAL A 45 -19.26 -18.85 -6.68
C VAL A 45 -20.30 -19.15 -5.53
N VAL A 46 -21.28 -20.07 -5.49
CA VAL A 46 -21.66 -21.33 -6.19
C VAL A 46 -23.18 -21.57 -6.05
N ASP A 47 -23.83 -22.16 -7.06
CA ASP A 47 -24.96 -23.11 -6.92
C ASP A 47 -25.04 -23.98 -8.21
N PRO A 48 -25.44 -25.27 -8.21
CA PRO A 48 -24.47 -26.28 -8.62
C PRO A 48 -25.00 -27.25 -9.69
N ASP A 49 -25.26 -26.74 -10.91
CA ASP A 49 -25.43 -27.61 -12.09
C ASP A 49 -25.14 -26.90 -13.44
N THR A 50 -25.49 -25.61 -13.63
CA THR A 50 -25.30 -24.91 -14.93
C THR A 50 -25.12 -23.38 -14.85
N ALA A 51 -23.89 -22.86 -15.02
CA ALA A 51 -23.61 -21.50 -15.56
C ALA A 51 -22.10 -21.15 -15.77
N GLU A 52 -21.41 -21.74 -16.77
CA GLU A 52 -20.15 -21.16 -17.29
C GLU A 52 -20.41 -20.04 -18.32
N ALA A 53 -21.45 -19.21 -18.11
CA ALA A 53 -22.03 -18.37 -19.15
C ALA A 53 -22.30 -16.93 -18.70
N SER A 54 -21.40 -16.02 -19.13
CA SER A 54 -21.58 -14.55 -19.15
C SER A 54 -22.00 -13.87 -17.85
N ILE A 55 -21.02 -13.58 -16.99
CA ILE A 55 -21.07 -12.37 -16.15
C ILE A 55 -20.93 -11.15 -17.09
N GLN A 56 -21.70 -10.09 -16.83
CA GLN A 56 -21.61 -8.81 -17.54
C GLN A 56 -21.63 -7.68 -16.51
N SER A 57 -20.89 -6.59 -16.77
CA SER A 57 -20.92 -5.40 -15.93
C SER A 57 -22.26 -4.66 -16.01
N THR A 58 -22.58 -3.93 -14.95
CA THR A 58 -23.80 -3.13 -14.82
C THR A 58 -23.47 -1.73 -14.29
N THR A 59 -24.35 -0.78 -14.59
CA THR A 59 -24.38 0.60 -14.09
C THR A 59 -25.32 0.78 -12.89
N ALA A 60 -25.84 -0.31 -12.30
CA ALA A 60 -26.61 -0.27 -11.07
C ALA A 60 -25.68 -0.24 -9.85
N GLU A 61 -25.97 0.64 -8.89
CA GLU A 61 -25.15 0.86 -7.70
C GLU A 61 -25.91 0.39 -6.45
N PHE A 62 -25.20 -0.23 -5.51
CA PHE A 62 -25.78 -0.86 -4.33
C PHE A 62 -25.07 -0.36 -3.08
N TYR A 63 -25.84 0.24 -2.16
CA TYR A 63 -25.36 0.80 -0.90
C TYR A 63 -26.12 0.17 0.27
N ALA A 64 -25.45 -0.10 1.37
CA ALA A 64 -26.08 -0.47 2.63
C ALA A 64 -25.18 -0.13 3.82
N GLY A 65 -25.77 0.04 5.00
CA GLY A 65 -25.05 0.26 6.25
C GLY A 65 -25.88 -0.15 7.46
N ALA A 66 -25.24 -0.70 8.48
CA ALA A 66 -25.87 -0.96 9.78
C ALA A 66 -25.59 0.18 10.75
N SER A 67 -26.57 0.52 11.59
CA SER A 67 -26.50 1.57 12.62
C SER A 67 -26.97 1.01 13.96
N ILE A 68 -26.52 1.61 15.07
CA ILE A 68 -27.05 1.34 16.42
C ILE A 68 -27.60 2.59 17.12
N ASP A 69 -27.85 3.65 16.34
CA ASP A 69 -28.21 4.99 16.85
C ASP A 69 -29.25 5.71 15.98
N GLU A 70 -30.20 4.97 15.40
CA GLU A 70 -31.30 5.49 14.56
C GLU A 70 -30.80 6.20 13.28
N GLY A 71 -29.70 5.70 12.70
CA GLY A 71 -29.11 6.21 11.45
C GLY A 71 -28.25 7.47 11.61
N LEU A 72 -27.80 7.80 12.82
CA LEU A 72 -26.89 8.94 13.08
C LEU A 72 -25.43 8.61 12.76
N SER A 73 -25.03 7.34 12.89
CA SER A 73 -23.75 6.79 12.44
C SER A 73 -23.90 5.33 11.97
N TYR A 74 -22.94 4.87 11.18
CA TYR A 74 -22.89 3.49 10.68
C TYR A 74 -21.70 2.73 11.28
N VAL A 75 -21.87 1.42 11.47
CA VAL A 75 -20.92 0.54 12.14
C VAL A 75 -20.62 -0.72 11.34
N SER A 76 -19.35 -1.13 11.33
CA SER A 76 -18.85 -2.39 10.76
C SER A 76 -18.95 -3.57 11.75
N CYS A 77 -19.35 -3.33 13.00
CA CYS A 77 -19.62 -4.32 14.04
C CYS A 77 -20.43 -3.75 15.23
N PHE A 78 -21.14 -4.61 15.97
CA PHE A 78 -21.99 -4.26 17.12
C PHE A 78 -21.98 -5.36 18.22
N ASP A 79 -22.41 -5.02 19.44
CA ASP A 79 -22.67 -6.03 20.48
C ASP A 79 -24.01 -6.72 20.21
N PRO A 80 -24.13 -8.06 20.39
CA PRO A 80 -25.39 -8.78 20.15
C PRO A 80 -26.63 -8.21 20.86
N PHE A 81 -26.48 -7.43 21.93
CA PHE A 81 -27.58 -6.80 22.68
C PHE A 81 -27.85 -5.33 22.33
N ASP A 82 -27.12 -4.74 21.37
CA ASP A 82 -27.47 -3.45 20.78
C ASP A 82 -28.74 -3.57 19.91
N ASN A 83 -29.45 -2.44 19.71
CA ASN A 83 -30.52 -2.35 18.73
C ASN A 83 -29.90 -1.99 17.37
N VAL A 84 -30.02 -2.86 16.39
CA VAL A 84 -29.40 -2.68 15.07
C VAL A 84 -30.45 -2.33 14.02
N ASP A 85 -30.27 -1.17 13.40
CA ASP A 85 -30.93 -0.80 12.14
C ASP A 85 -30.01 -1.21 10.98
N LEU A 86 -30.57 -1.59 9.83
CA LEU A 86 -29.78 -1.82 8.62
C LEU A 86 -30.56 -1.28 7.43
N ASP A 87 -30.09 -0.16 6.90
CA ASP A 87 -30.69 0.51 5.75
C ASP A 87 -29.87 0.29 4.49
N SER A 88 -30.53 0.44 3.35
CA SER A 88 -29.94 0.22 2.04
C SER A 88 -30.56 1.10 0.95
N SER A 89 -29.82 1.30 -0.13
CA SER A 89 -30.22 2.09 -1.29
C SER A 89 -29.70 1.43 -2.56
N LEU A 90 -30.61 1.17 -3.50
CA LEU A 90 -30.32 0.63 -4.83
C LEU A 90 -30.52 1.75 -5.86
N VAL A 91 -29.47 2.11 -6.61
CA VAL A 91 -29.58 2.93 -7.81
C VAL A 91 -29.79 2.00 -9.01
N VAL A 92 -30.94 2.16 -9.67
CA VAL A 92 -31.34 1.31 -10.80
C VAL A 92 -30.75 1.86 -12.09
N GLU A 93 -30.30 0.98 -13.01
CA GLU A 93 -29.77 1.43 -14.32
C GLU A 93 -30.77 2.37 -15.01
N ASN A 94 -30.27 3.48 -15.58
CA ASN A 94 -31.12 4.56 -16.13
C ASN A 94 -32.21 4.05 -17.10
N ASP A 95 -31.88 3.06 -17.93
CA ASP A 95 -32.78 2.51 -18.95
C ASP A 95 -33.78 1.49 -18.37
N HIS A 96 -33.62 1.09 -17.11
CA HIS A 96 -34.55 0.23 -16.35
C HIS A 96 -35.56 1.03 -15.52
N VAL A 97 -35.29 2.30 -15.23
CA VAL A 97 -36.16 3.18 -14.44
C VAL A 97 -37.56 3.28 -15.08
N GLY A 98 -38.61 3.06 -14.29
CA GLY A 98 -39.99 3.02 -14.76
C GLY A 98 -40.42 1.68 -15.36
N SER A 99 -39.53 0.70 -15.50
CA SER A 99 -39.89 -0.69 -15.82
C SER A 99 -40.47 -1.42 -14.61
N ALA A 100 -41.18 -2.53 -14.85
CA ALA A 100 -41.66 -3.41 -13.79
C ALA A 100 -40.58 -4.46 -13.46
N GLY A 101 -40.21 -4.56 -12.18
CA GLY A 101 -39.13 -5.41 -11.69
C GLY A 101 -39.43 -6.00 -10.32
N SER A 102 -38.59 -6.97 -9.94
CA SER A 102 -38.58 -7.62 -8.63
C SER A 102 -37.26 -7.30 -7.93
N ILE A 103 -37.31 -6.92 -6.66
CA ILE A 103 -36.14 -6.66 -5.80
C ILE A 103 -35.98 -7.83 -4.84
N TYR A 104 -34.74 -8.25 -4.63
CA TYR A 104 -34.32 -9.38 -3.80
C TYR A 104 -33.31 -8.90 -2.75
N ILE A 105 -33.44 -9.41 -1.52
CA ILE A 105 -32.46 -9.23 -0.45
C ILE A 105 -32.19 -10.60 0.16
N VAL A 106 -30.91 -10.95 0.29
CA VAL A 106 -30.43 -12.21 0.87
C VAL A 106 -29.48 -11.90 2.01
N ALA A 107 -29.65 -12.58 3.14
CA ALA A 107 -28.76 -12.54 4.29
C ALA A 107 -28.09 -13.90 4.49
N ILE A 108 -26.79 -13.92 4.74
CA ILE A 108 -26.03 -15.11 5.11
C ILE A 108 -25.43 -14.90 6.51
N VAL A 109 -25.56 -15.90 7.38
CA VAL A 109 -25.03 -15.89 8.75
C VAL A 109 -24.37 -17.23 9.02
N GLY A 110 -23.03 -17.26 8.99
CA GLY A 110 -22.27 -18.52 9.02
C GLY A 110 -22.53 -19.35 7.76
N GLU A 111 -23.03 -20.57 7.95
CA GLU A 111 -23.38 -21.51 6.86
C GLU A 111 -24.86 -21.41 6.42
N GLU A 112 -25.70 -20.66 7.14
CA GLU A 112 -27.15 -20.55 6.89
C GLU A 112 -27.48 -19.34 6.00
N SER A 113 -28.38 -19.52 5.03
CA SER A 113 -28.83 -18.45 4.11
C SER A 113 -30.33 -18.17 4.22
N TYR A 114 -30.71 -16.92 4.04
CA TYR A 114 -32.07 -16.41 4.21
C TYR A 114 -32.42 -15.40 3.13
N MET A 115 -33.67 -15.39 2.67
CA MET A 115 -34.23 -14.37 1.78
C MET A 115 -35.27 -13.52 2.53
N LEU A 116 -35.28 -12.21 2.31
CA LEU A 116 -36.26 -11.29 2.88
C LEU A 116 -37.48 -11.17 1.95
N VAL A 117 -38.67 -11.51 2.45
CA VAL A 117 -39.93 -11.50 1.67
C VAL A 117 -40.96 -10.63 2.39
N GLY A 118 -41.17 -9.41 1.90
CA GLY A 118 -41.73 -8.35 2.73
C GLY A 118 -40.88 -8.16 3.99
N ASP A 119 -41.52 -7.97 5.15
CA ASP A 119 -40.84 -7.66 6.41
C ASP A 119 -40.33 -8.91 7.17
N VAL A 120 -40.12 -10.06 6.49
CA VAL A 120 -39.83 -11.36 7.11
C VAL A 120 -38.72 -12.13 6.38
N PHE A 121 -37.66 -12.49 7.10
CA PHE A 121 -36.65 -13.44 6.64
C PHE A 121 -37.16 -14.88 6.65
N HIS A 122 -36.95 -15.58 5.54
CA HIS A 122 -37.23 -17.00 5.35
C HIS A 122 -35.95 -17.74 4.96
N PRO A 123 -35.70 -18.98 5.46
CA PRO A 123 -34.57 -19.77 5.01
C PRO A 123 -34.59 -19.98 3.49
N TRP A 124 -33.42 -19.87 2.87
CA TRP A 124 -33.18 -20.06 1.45
C TRP A 124 -32.16 -21.18 1.23
N ASP A 125 -32.30 -21.92 0.13
CA ASP A 125 -31.53 -23.12 -0.18
C ASP A 125 -30.47 -22.91 -1.28
N GLY A 126 -30.15 -21.66 -1.61
CA GLY A 126 -29.19 -21.25 -2.66
C GLY A 126 -29.78 -21.21 -4.08
N LEU A 127 -30.89 -21.90 -4.31
CA LEU A 127 -31.45 -22.08 -5.66
C LEU A 127 -32.23 -20.85 -6.13
N ARG A 128 -32.00 -20.42 -7.39
CA ARG A 128 -32.79 -19.34 -8.01
C ARG A 128 -34.29 -19.67 -8.10
N ASP A 129 -34.65 -20.95 -8.29
CA ASP A 129 -36.04 -21.41 -8.40
C ASP A 129 -36.84 -21.29 -7.09
N SER A 130 -36.18 -21.17 -5.94
CA SER A 130 -36.82 -20.99 -4.62
C SER A 130 -36.84 -19.53 -4.15
N LEU A 131 -35.96 -18.70 -4.70
CA LEU A 131 -35.75 -17.31 -4.33
C LEU A 131 -37.01 -16.47 -4.57
N GLN A 132 -37.45 -15.73 -3.56
CA GLN A 132 -38.65 -14.90 -3.59
C GLN A 132 -38.29 -13.42 -3.39
N PRO A 133 -38.98 -12.50 -4.09
CA PRO A 133 -38.66 -11.08 -4.01
C PRO A 133 -39.15 -10.47 -2.71
N PHE A 134 -38.33 -9.57 -2.16
CA PHE A 134 -38.71 -8.62 -1.13
C PHE A 134 -39.92 -7.79 -1.58
N ALA A 135 -39.85 -7.25 -2.81
CA ALA A 135 -40.93 -6.47 -3.41
C ALA A 135 -40.92 -6.57 -4.95
N THR A 136 -42.11 -6.68 -5.56
CA THR A 136 -42.30 -6.54 -7.01
C THR A 136 -43.04 -5.24 -7.30
N LYS A 137 -42.44 -4.32 -8.06
CA LYS A 137 -42.89 -2.94 -8.23
C LYS A 137 -42.47 -2.33 -9.58
N THR A 138 -42.91 -1.09 -9.83
CA THR A 138 -42.27 -0.23 -10.83
C THR A 138 -41.00 0.38 -10.22
N LEU A 139 -39.85 0.08 -10.81
CA LEU A 139 -38.54 0.52 -10.32
C LEU A 139 -38.40 2.04 -10.42
N GLN A 140 -37.97 2.67 -9.33
CA GLN A 140 -37.55 4.08 -9.31
C GLN A 140 -36.07 4.21 -9.66
N ALA A 141 -35.57 5.44 -9.83
CA ALA A 141 -34.13 5.68 -10.05
C ALA A 141 -33.29 5.35 -8.80
N THR A 142 -33.88 5.50 -7.62
CA THR A 142 -33.30 5.12 -6.34
C THR A 142 -34.35 4.42 -5.50
N GLU A 143 -34.00 3.28 -4.91
CA GLU A 143 -34.88 2.42 -4.12
C GLU A 143 -34.28 2.24 -2.72
N THR A 144 -34.82 2.98 -1.75
CA THR A 144 -34.40 2.89 -0.33
C THR A 144 -35.17 1.79 0.39
N ILE A 145 -34.46 0.92 1.12
CA ILE A 145 -35.03 -0.26 1.79
C ILE A 145 -34.41 -0.42 3.18
N SER A 146 -35.27 -0.42 4.19
CA SER A 146 -34.89 -0.85 5.54
C SER A 146 -34.97 -2.38 5.60
N VAL A 147 -33.85 -3.00 5.99
CA VAL A 147 -33.62 -4.45 6.02
C VAL A 147 -33.74 -4.97 7.44
N LEU A 148 -33.31 -4.17 8.42
CA LEU A 148 -33.49 -4.39 9.87
C LEU A 148 -33.95 -3.07 10.51
N ASP A 149 -34.88 -3.16 11.46
CA ASP A 149 -35.44 -2.06 12.26
C ASP A 149 -35.33 -2.45 13.75
N GLN A 150 -34.41 -1.79 14.47
CA GLN A 150 -34.15 -1.95 15.91
C GLN A 150 -34.00 -3.41 16.39
N VAL A 151 -33.23 -4.23 15.65
CA VAL A 151 -33.10 -5.68 15.87
C VAL A 151 -31.97 -6.02 16.85
N GLN A 152 -32.27 -6.86 17.85
CA GLN A 152 -31.26 -7.42 18.77
C GLN A 152 -30.96 -8.90 18.43
N PHE A 153 -29.69 -9.27 18.34
CA PHE A 153 -29.24 -10.59 17.90
C PHE A 153 -29.05 -11.61 19.04
N GLY A 154 -28.57 -11.16 20.20
CA GLY A 154 -28.39 -11.97 21.41
C GLY A 154 -29.68 -12.62 21.92
N PRO A 155 -30.85 -11.92 21.96
CA PRO A 155 -32.14 -12.54 22.27
C PRO A 155 -32.60 -13.61 21.28
N ALA A 156 -32.07 -13.62 20.05
CA ALA A 156 -32.30 -14.67 19.06
C ALA A 156 -31.31 -15.86 19.18
N GLY A 157 -30.32 -15.77 20.08
CA GLY A 157 -29.28 -16.78 20.28
C GLY A 157 -28.05 -16.60 19.38
N ILE A 158 -27.95 -15.48 18.64
CA ILE A 158 -26.80 -15.14 17.83
C ILE A 158 -25.89 -14.25 18.69
N GLU A 159 -24.97 -14.88 19.43
CA GLU A 159 -24.06 -14.17 20.33
C GLU A 159 -22.83 -13.59 19.61
N GLN A 160 -22.38 -14.23 18.53
CA GLN A 160 -21.23 -13.79 17.72
C GLN A 160 -21.29 -14.31 16.28
N GLY A 161 -20.62 -13.65 15.34
CA GLY A 161 -20.51 -14.11 13.95
C GLY A 161 -20.34 -12.97 12.94
N GLU A 162 -20.56 -13.27 11.66
CA GLU A 162 -20.65 -12.30 10.57
C GLU A 162 -22.05 -12.36 9.96
N LEU A 163 -22.62 -11.19 9.65
CA LEU A 163 -23.82 -11.00 8.83
C LEU A 163 -23.39 -10.45 7.47
N ALA A 164 -23.68 -11.17 6.39
CA ALA A 164 -23.45 -10.74 5.02
C ALA A 164 -24.77 -10.49 4.28
N ILE A 165 -25.02 -9.26 3.82
CA ILE A 165 -26.24 -8.88 3.08
C ILE A 165 -25.94 -8.66 1.60
N TYR A 166 -26.62 -9.39 0.73
CA TYR A 166 -26.67 -9.18 -0.71
C TYR A 166 -28.00 -8.53 -1.11
N ILE A 167 -27.93 -7.62 -2.09
CA ILE A 167 -29.09 -6.91 -2.64
C ILE A 167 -29.10 -7.11 -4.15
N GLY A 168 -30.27 -7.32 -4.75
CA GLY A 168 -30.40 -7.47 -6.19
C GLY A 168 -31.78 -7.11 -6.73
N TYR A 169 -31.90 -7.05 -8.05
CA TYR A 169 -33.17 -6.91 -8.76
C TYR A 169 -33.16 -7.59 -10.13
N GLU A 170 -34.34 -7.86 -10.68
CA GLU A 170 -34.51 -8.30 -12.07
C GLU A 170 -35.68 -7.56 -12.74
N LEU A 171 -35.72 -7.61 -14.08
CA LEU A 171 -36.84 -7.08 -14.86
C LEU A 171 -37.85 -8.18 -15.16
N ILE A 172 -39.15 -7.90 -14.98
CA ILE A 172 -40.23 -8.82 -15.36
C ILE A 172 -40.25 -9.07 -16.88
N SER A 173 -39.67 -8.16 -17.67
CA SER A 173 -39.47 -8.31 -19.12
C SER A 173 -38.27 -9.18 -19.53
N ASP A 174 -37.30 -9.40 -18.63
CA ASP A 174 -36.12 -10.24 -18.88
C ASP A 174 -35.73 -11.00 -17.60
N LEU A 175 -36.53 -12.02 -17.27
CA LEU A 175 -36.26 -12.95 -16.17
C LEU A 175 -35.04 -13.85 -16.42
N THR A 176 -34.25 -13.66 -17.48
CA THR A 176 -32.98 -14.41 -17.63
C THR A 176 -31.88 -13.81 -16.76
N LYS A 177 -31.91 -12.50 -16.49
CA LYS A 177 -30.87 -11.76 -15.76
C LYS A 177 -31.26 -11.45 -14.31
N VAL A 178 -30.26 -11.36 -13.44
CA VAL A 178 -30.37 -10.70 -12.12
C VAL A 178 -29.19 -9.73 -12.01
N TYR A 179 -29.47 -8.54 -11.49
CA TYR A 179 -28.51 -7.48 -11.22
C TYR A 179 -28.31 -7.43 -9.71
N PHE A 180 -27.09 -7.57 -9.19
CA PHE A 180 -26.88 -7.71 -7.75
C PHE A 180 -25.53 -7.13 -7.28
N SER A 181 -25.45 -6.86 -5.97
CA SER A 181 -24.24 -6.43 -5.28
C SER A 181 -23.18 -7.54 -5.29
N ALA A 182 -22.15 -7.40 -6.13
CA ALA A 182 -21.09 -8.41 -6.26
C ALA A 182 -20.34 -8.68 -4.93
N THR A 183 -20.19 -7.65 -4.10
CA THR A 183 -19.76 -7.75 -2.70
C THR A 183 -20.95 -7.52 -1.77
N PRO A 184 -21.15 -8.33 -0.72
CA PRO A 184 -22.16 -8.06 0.29
C PRO A 184 -21.72 -6.96 1.26
N LEU A 185 -22.68 -6.27 1.89
CA LEU A 185 -22.40 -5.56 3.14
C LEU A 185 -22.06 -6.62 4.21
N ARG A 186 -20.95 -6.43 4.93
CA ARG A 186 -20.49 -7.30 6.01
C ARG A 186 -20.53 -6.54 7.33
N VAL A 187 -21.14 -7.13 8.36
CA VAL A 187 -21.20 -6.56 9.71
C VAL A 187 -20.92 -7.66 10.73
N ASN A 188 -20.01 -7.41 11.68
CA ASN A 188 -19.60 -8.42 12.66
C ASN A 188 -20.37 -8.29 13.97
N ILE A 189 -20.83 -9.42 14.51
CA ILE A 189 -21.50 -9.53 15.80
C ILE A 189 -20.44 -9.95 16.81
N VAL A 190 -20.12 -9.07 17.78
CA VAL A 190 -18.95 -9.23 18.66
C VAL A 190 -19.34 -9.01 20.13
N PRO A 191 -19.29 -10.05 20.99
CA PRO A 191 -19.60 -9.93 22.41
C PRO A 191 -18.72 -8.90 23.13
N GLY A 192 -19.34 -7.91 23.75
CA GLY A 192 -18.64 -6.83 24.45
C GLY A 192 -18.00 -5.79 23.54
N ALA A 193 -18.46 -5.65 22.29
CA ALA A 193 -18.04 -4.58 21.39
C ALA A 193 -18.30 -3.21 22.04
N VAL A 194 -17.25 -2.51 22.45
CA VAL A 194 -17.36 -1.16 22.99
C VAL A 194 -17.39 -0.17 21.82
N VAL A 195 -18.54 -0.08 21.14
CA VAL A 195 -18.77 1.00 20.17
C VAL A 195 -18.62 2.32 20.91
N SER A 196 -17.56 3.06 20.57
CA SER A 196 -17.05 4.13 21.41
C SER A 196 -18.04 5.29 21.47
N ARG A 197 -18.64 5.51 22.64
CA ARG A 197 -19.46 6.70 22.94
C ARG A 197 -18.60 7.95 23.15
N SER A 198 -17.60 8.14 22.29
CA SER A 198 -16.92 9.42 22.10
C SER A 198 -17.95 10.48 21.75
N GLN A 199 -17.72 11.72 22.21
CA GLN A 199 -18.55 12.86 21.78
C GLN A 199 -18.09 13.46 20.45
N TYR A 200 -17.10 12.82 19.80
CA TYR A 200 -16.61 13.12 18.47
C TYR A 200 -16.92 11.92 17.58
N VAL A 201 -17.76 12.18 16.57
CA VAL A 201 -18.45 11.15 15.78
C VAL A 201 -17.59 10.71 14.59
N GLY A 202 -17.70 9.43 14.25
CA GLY A 202 -17.23 8.87 12.99
C GLY A 202 -16.17 7.78 13.16
N ILE A 203 -16.36 6.73 12.37
CA ILE A 203 -15.31 5.98 11.68
C ILE A 203 -14.67 4.82 12.47
N ASP A 204 -14.97 3.61 11.99
CA ASP A 204 -14.51 2.26 12.38
C ASP A 204 -14.44 1.93 13.88
N SER A 205 -15.60 1.60 14.45
CA SER A 205 -15.74 1.06 15.81
C SER A 205 -15.27 -0.40 15.99
N CYS A 206 -14.49 -0.94 15.05
CA CYS A 206 -13.98 -2.32 15.04
C CYS A 206 -12.46 -2.41 15.15
N SER A 207 -11.82 -1.34 15.65
CA SER A 207 -10.42 -1.36 16.10
C SER A 207 -10.15 -2.58 17.00
N PRO A 208 -9.30 -3.54 16.60
CA PRO A 208 -9.10 -4.79 17.33
C PRO A 208 -8.43 -4.62 18.70
N TYR A 209 -7.88 -3.45 18.99
CA TYR A 209 -7.15 -3.16 20.22
C TYR A 209 -7.67 -1.89 20.91
N ALA A 210 -7.77 -1.93 22.24
CA ALA A 210 -7.88 -0.70 23.04
C ALA A 210 -6.56 0.08 23.00
N VAL A 211 -6.57 1.39 23.29
CA VAL A 211 -5.37 2.25 23.20
C VAL A 211 -4.81 2.59 24.58
N LYS A 212 -3.51 2.32 24.75
CA LYS A 212 -2.68 2.81 25.86
C LYS A 212 -1.99 4.11 25.47
N LYS A 213 -2.42 5.22 26.06
CA LYS A 213 -1.78 6.53 25.93
C LYS A 213 -0.80 6.80 27.08
N THR A 214 0.43 7.20 26.75
CA THR A 214 1.45 7.68 27.70
C THR A 214 1.89 9.10 27.30
N SER A 215 1.63 10.08 28.16
CA SER A 215 1.81 11.51 27.83
C SER A 215 3.05 12.14 28.44
N SER A 216 3.61 13.14 27.74
CA SER A 216 4.76 13.96 28.18
C SER A 216 6.04 13.16 28.37
N ILE A 217 6.34 12.24 27.45
CA ILE A 217 7.64 11.57 27.39
C ILE A 217 8.65 12.56 26.82
N VAL A 218 9.76 12.80 27.52
CA VAL A 218 10.91 13.53 26.95
C VAL A 218 11.62 12.59 25.98
N TYR A 219 11.71 12.98 24.70
CA TYR A 219 12.33 12.15 23.67
C TYR A 219 13.76 12.59 23.33
N ASP A 220 14.03 13.89 23.37
CA ASP A 220 15.36 14.51 23.29
C ASP A 220 15.30 15.92 23.94
N THR A 221 16.39 16.69 23.85
CA THR A 221 16.42 18.12 24.17
C THR A 221 16.87 18.94 22.96
N GLY A 222 16.65 20.25 22.99
CA GLY A 222 17.26 21.16 22.04
C GLY A 222 17.42 22.57 22.60
N THR A 223 18.52 23.24 22.28
CA THR A 223 18.78 24.59 22.77
C THR A 223 17.81 25.61 22.16
N ILE A 224 17.28 26.48 23.02
CA ILE A 224 16.55 27.70 22.66
C ILE A 224 17.31 28.92 23.20
N THR A 225 17.16 30.09 22.59
CA THR A 225 17.88 31.32 23.00
C THR A 225 16.98 32.46 23.47
N TYR A 226 15.67 32.34 23.26
CA TYR A 226 14.65 33.27 23.74
C TYR A 226 13.57 32.53 24.56
N PRO A 227 13.14 33.05 25.74
CA PRO A 227 13.50 34.33 26.34
C PRO A 227 14.88 34.35 27.04
N ALA A 228 15.53 33.20 27.16
CA ALA A 228 16.90 33.03 27.62
C ALA A 228 17.53 31.80 26.95
N THR A 229 18.86 31.64 27.05
CA THR A 229 19.53 30.42 26.61
C THR A 229 19.29 29.28 27.61
N GLU A 230 18.53 28.27 27.21
CA GLU A 230 18.26 27.08 28.00
C GLU A 230 18.05 25.84 27.11
N GLU A 231 18.24 24.65 27.69
CA GLU A 231 17.82 23.39 27.06
C GLU A 231 16.30 23.25 27.20
N PHE A 232 15.63 22.98 26.08
CA PHE A 232 14.19 22.75 26.01
C PHE A 232 13.93 21.25 25.88
N ASP A 233 13.18 20.67 26.83
CA ASP A 233 12.72 19.28 26.76
C ASP A 233 11.77 19.10 25.56
N LEU A 234 12.12 18.24 24.61
CA LEU A 234 11.26 17.88 23.48
C LEU A 234 10.32 16.76 23.92
N LEU A 235 9.02 16.98 23.80
CA LEU A 235 7.98 16.11 24.39
C LEU A 235 7.17 15.38 23.34
N LEU A 236 6.85 14.11 23.59
CA LEU A 236 5.87 13.35 22.83
C LEU A 236 4.77 12.75 23.70
N ASP A 237 3.62 12.51 23.08
CA ASP A 237 2.57 11.62 23.57
C ASP A 237 2.59 10.34 22.72
N LEU A 238 2.74 9.20 23.37
CA LEU A 238 2.83 7.86 22.78
C LEU A 238 1.48 7.15 22.89
N TYR A 239 1.05 6.50 21.80
CA TYR A 239 -0.20 5.75 21.70
C TYR A 239 0.12 4.34 21.16
N VAL A 240 -0.25 3.32 21.92
CA VAL A 240 0.09 1.91 21.66
C VAL A 240 -1.16 1.05 21.78
N PRO A 241 -1.37 0.02 20.92
CA PRO A 241 -2.43 -0.97 21.14
C PRO A 241 -2.20 -1.72 22.47
N ASP A 242 -3.29 -2.05 23.18
CA ASP A 242 -3.27 -2.77 24.46
C ASP A 242 -3.08 -4.28 24.26
N VAL A 243 -1.91 -4.63 23.72
CA VAL A 243 -1.41 -6.00 23.57
C VAL A 243 0.08 -6.06 23.91
N ASP A 244 0.60 -7.26 24.08
CA ASP A 244 2.04 -7.48 24.03
C ASP A 244 2.54 -7.26 22.59
N LEU A 245 3.62 -6.49 22.42
CA LEU A 245 4.28 -6.25 21.13
C LEU A 245 5.58 -7.03 20.97
N SER A 246 6.11 -7.64 22.03
CA SER A 246 7.39 -8.36 22.01
C SER A 246 7.43 -9.42 20.89
N GLY A 247 8.46 -9.34 20.03
CA GLY A 247 8.65 -10.25 18.90
C GLY A 247 7.72 -10.04 17.71
N LYS A 248 7.07 -8.87 17.60
CA LYS A 248 6.26 -8.48 16.42
C LYS A 248 6.98 -7.41 15.60
N SER A 249 6.57 -7.29 14.34
CA SER A 249 6.84 -6.12 13.49
C SER A 249 5.60 -5.22 13.50
N VAL A 250 5.78 -3.92 13.72
CA VAL A 250 4.70 -2.96 14.04
C VAL A 250 4.78 -1.74 13.11
N PRO A 251 3.72 -1.40 12.35
CA PRO A 251 3.70 -0.20 11.53
C PRO A 251 3.56 1.03 12.44
N SER A 252 4.26 2.12 12.13
CA SER A 252 4.36 3.27 13.04
C SER A 252 4.08 4.62 12.35
N MET A 253 3.43 5.54 13.06
CA MET A 253 3.06 6.88 12.57
C MET A 253 3.65 7.98 13.45
N VAL A 254 4.26 9.00 12.81
CA VAL A 254 4.74 10.23 13.48
C VAL A 254 3.84 11.40 13.11
N ILE A 255 3.22 12.01 14.12
CA ILE A 255 2.14 12.99 13.97
C ILE A 255 2.60 14.38 14.43
N ILE A 256 2.73 15.30 13.47
CA ILE A 256 3.39 16.61 13.62
C ILE A 256 2.35 17.74 13.57
N HIS A 257 2.33 18.59 14.60
CA HIS A 257 1.28 19.60 14.77
C HIS A 257 1.43 20.85 13.88
N GLY A 258 0.30 21.48 13.56
CA GLY A 258 0.25 22.78 12.90
C GLY A 258 0.52 23.95 13.83
N GLY A 259 0.01 25.14 13.48
CA GLY A 259 0.22 26.37 14.27
C GLY A 259 1.35 27.29 13.75
N GLY A 260 1.72 27.14 12.47
CA GLY A 260 2.56 28.10 11.74
C GLY A 260 4.04 28.16 12.16
N PHE A 261 4.55 27.15 12.89
CA PHE A 261 5.82 27.15 13.63
C PHE A 261 5.89 28.14 14.81
N TRP A 262 4.79 28.84 15.13
CA TRP A 262 4.71 29.81 16.24
C TRP A 262 3.94 29.28 17.45
N SER A 263 3.20 28.18 17.27
CA SER A 263 2.25 27.63 18.22
C SER A 263 1.90 26.18 17.86
N GLY A 264 1.00 25.57 18.61
CA GLY A 264 0.59 24.18 18.45
C GLY A 264 1.04 23.31 19.63
N SER A 265 0.68 22.03 19.59
CA SER A 265 1.26 20.96 20.43
C SER A 265 0.75 19.60 19.96
N ARG A 266 1.44 18.53 20.36
CA ARG A 266 1.02 17.12 20.29
C ARG A 266 -0.32 16.77 20.95
N SER A 267 -0.95 17.74 21.63
CA SER A 267 -2.26 17.61 22.27
C SER A 267 -3.42 18.22 21.45
N GLN A 268 -3.15 18.68 20.23
CA GLN A 268 -4.14 19.21 19.30
C GLN A 268 -5.22 18.14 18.99
N PRO A 269 -6.52 18.36 19.34
CA PRO A 269 -7.51 17.28 19.39
C PRO A 269 -7.68 16.45 18.10
N ALA A 270 -7.67 17.08 16.92
CA ALA A 270 -7.81 16.38 15.66
C ALA A 270 -6.59 15.48 15.29
N LEU A 271 -5.43 15.73 15.90
CA LEU A 271 -4.23 14.89 15.75
C LEU A 271 -4.16 13.80 16.82
N VAL A 272 -4.72 14.06 18.01
CA VAL A 272 -4.99 13.02 19.02
C VAL A 272 -5.97 11.98 18.49
N ASP A 273 -7.03 12.42 17.79
CA ASP A 273 -8.03 11.56 17.15
C ASP A 273 -7.39 10.61 16.11
N TYR A 274 -6.51 11.11 15.22
CA TYR A 274 -5.69 10.23 14.35
C TYR A 274 -4.81 9.26 15.14
N ALA A 275 -4.11 9.73 16.18
CA ALA A 275 -3.20 8.89 16.95
C ALA A 275 -3.93 7.73 17.65
N GLU A 276 -5.13 7.98 18.17
CA GLU A 276 -5.99 6.96 18.79
C GLU A 276 -6.58 5.99 17.75
N ARG A 277 -6.92 6.45 16.53
CA ARG A 277 -7.38 5.59 15.43
C ARG A 277 -6.29 4.65 14.92
N PHE A 278 -5.10 5.18 14.63
CA PHE A 278 -3.95 4.34 14.22
C PHE A 278 -3.59 3.33 15.31
N ALA A 279 -3.52 3.75 16.58
CA ALA A 279 -3.25 2.83 17.68
C ALA A 279 -4.34 1.75 17.85
N GLY A 280 -5.62 2.09 17.66
CA GLY A 280 -6.72 1.12 17.68
C GLY A 280 -6.63 0.09 16.54
N GLN A 281 -6.15 0.50 15.38
CA GLN A 281 -5.88 -0.37 14.22
C GLN A 281 -4.59 -1.21 14.35
N GLY A 282 -3.79 -1.01 15.42
CA GLY A 282 -2.60 -1.81 15.72
C GLY A 282 -1.26 -1.17 15.35
N TYR A 283 -1.25 0.09 14.93
CA TYR A 283 -0.03 0.87 14.74
C TYR A 283 0.52 1.35 16.08
N LEU A 284 1.79 1.74 16.11
CA LEU A 284 2.29 2.64 17.15
C LEU A 284 2.23 4.08 16.63
N ALA A 285 1.56 4.99 17.34
CA ALA A 285 1.56 6.41 16.99
C ALA A 285 2.29 7.25 18.04
N ILE A 286 3.16 8.16 17.60
CA ILE A 286 3.68 9.25 18.43
C ILE A 286 3.17 10.58 17.88
N SER A 287 2.81 11.51 18.77
CA SER A 287 2.64 12.91 18.41
C SER A 287 3.59 13.78 19.20
N ILE A 288 4.24 14.73 18.53
CA ILE A 288 5.48 15.38 18.99
C ILE A 288 5.28 16.91 19.13
N ASP A 289 5.91 17.50 20.15
CA ASP A 289 6.16 18.94 20.24
C ASP A 289 7.57 19.24 19.70
N TYR A 290 7.70 20.27 18.86
CA TYR A 290 8.98 20.73 18.30
C TYR A 290 9.29 22.18 18.72
N ARG A 291 10.55 22.63 18.58
CA ARG A 291 10.96 24.00 18.92
C ARG A 291 10.31 25.02 17.98
N LEU A 292 9.66 26.01 18.58
CA LEU A 292 8.90 27.05 17.88
C LEU A 292 9.77 28.26 17.54
N ALA A 293 9.46 28.92 16.42
CA ALA A 293 10.11 30.12 15.90
C ALA A 293 10.37 31.19 16.98
N GLY A 294 9.36 31.48 17.80
CA GLY A 294 9.42 32.46 18.90
C GLY A 294 10.33 32.11 20.08
N GLN A 295 10.98 30.95 20.07
CA GLN A 295 12.00 30.54 21.05
C GLN A 295 13.43 30.79 20.54
N VAL A 296 13.60 31.16 19.25
CA VAL A 296 14.89 31.32 18.56
C VAL A 296 15.82 30.12 18.82
N PRO A 297 15.46 28.92 18.30
CA PRO A 297 16.19 27.68 18.52
C PRO A 297 17.56 27.63 17.82
N GLU A 298 18.51 26.88 18.39
CA GLU A 298 19.81 26.61 17.76
C GLU A 298 19.74 25.31 16.95
N LEU A 299 19.95 25.41 15.62
CA LEU A 299 20.04 24.24 14.73
C LEU A 299 21.41 23.56 14.85
N ASN A 300 21.46 22.23 14.72
CA ASN A 300 22.73 21.55 14.51
C ASN A 300 23.42 22.00 13.20
N SER A 301 24.70 21.67 13.04
CA SER A 301 25.53 22.18 11.93
C SER A 301 25.02 21.83 10.52
N GLN A 302 24.28 20.73 10.33
CA GLN A 302 23.75 20.34 9.02
C GLN A 302 22.51 21.17 8.68
N PHE A 303 21.53 21.21 9.59
CA PHE A 303 20.35 22.07 9.45
C PHE A 303 20.72 23.56 9.40
N ALA A 304 21.71 24.01 10.18
CA ALA A 304 22.22 25.37 10.11
C ALA A 304 22.86 25.68 8.75
N SER A 305 23.54 24.72 8.11
CA SER A 305 24.07 24.92 6.76
C SER A 305 22.94 25.08 5.74
N LEU A 306 21.91 24.23 5.81
CA LEU A 306 20.77 24.28 4.90
C LEU A 306 19.91 25.55 5.09
N TYR A 307 19.68 25.97 6.35
CA TYR A 307 19.04 27.24 6.68
C TYR A 307 19.78 28.42 6.02
N ASN A 308 21.10 28.49 6.16
CA ASN A 308 21.91 29.57 5.57
C ASN A 308 22.01 29.51 4.03
N GLN A 309 21.69 28.37 3.42
CA GLN A 309 21.60 28.22 1.96
C GLN A 309 20.22 28.66 1.42
N SER A 310 19.15 28.31 2.11
CA SER A 310 17.77 28.48 1.63
C SER A 310 17.13 29.81 2.06
N VAL A 311 17.45 30.29 3.26
CA VAL A 311 16.81 31.49 3.84
C VAL A 311 17.58 32.74 3.46
N THR A 312 17.09 33.45 2.44
CA THR A 312 17.71 34.68 1.90
C THR A 312 16.95 35.97 2.27
N THR A 313 15.87 35.89 3.05
CA THR A 313 15.10 37.06 3.49
C THR A 313 15.87 37.94 4.48
N VAL A 314 15.46 39.20 4.56
CA VAL A 314 15.94 40.19 5.53
C VAL A 314 14.86 40.57 6.56
N GLU A 315 13.63 40.07 6.41
CA GLU A 315 12.55 40.31 7.38
C GLU A 315 12.66 39.32 8.54
N GLN A 316 12.80 39.85 9.76
CA GLN A 316 13.12 39.06 10.95
C GLN A 316 12.08 37.97 11.24
N THR A 317 10.79 38.27 11.07
CA THR A 317 9.70 37.32 11.35
C THR A 317 9.65 36.17 10.34
N GLU A 318 10.02 36.40 9.08
CA GLU A 318 10.15 35.33 8.07
C GLU A 318 11.34 34.43 8.39
N ALA A 319 12.48 35.03 8.78
CA ALA A 319 13.67 34.30 9.20
C ALA A 319 13.44 33.46 10.47
N GLU A 320 12.76 34.01 11.49
CA GLU A 320 12.37 33.28 12.70
C GLU A 320 11.38 32.14 12.38
N GLN A 321 10.41 32.37 11.48
CA GLN A 321 9.49 31.30 11.06
C GLN A 321 10.22 30.17 10.32
N ALA A 322 11.13 30.50 9.42
CA ALA A 322 11.96 29.51 8.72
C ALA A 322 12.89 28.76 9.71
N LEU A 323 13.44 29.45 10.71
CA LEU A 323 14.23 28.82 11.77
C LEU A 323 13.40 27.78 12.55
N GLY A 324 12.14 28.10 12.87
CA GLY A 324 11.18 27.15 13.43
C GLY A 324 10.85 25.98 12.50
N MET A 325 10.72 26.22 11.19
CA MET A 325 10.51 25.16 10.19
C MET A 325 11.67 24.15 10.14
N PHE A 326 12.93 24.64 10.11
CA PHE A 326 14.10 23.75 10.13
C PHE A 326 14.29 23.07 11.48
N SER A 327 13.91 23.70 12.60
CA SER A 327 13.90 23.03 13.91
C SER A 327 12.82 21.95 13.99
N ALA A 328 11.64 22.16 13.41
CA ALA A 328 10.61 21.14 13.32
C ALA A 328 11.07 19.90 12.54
N MET A 329 11.84 20.09 11.46
CA MET A 329 12.48 18.98 10.73
C MET A 329 13.52 18.25 11.60
N GLU A 330 14.43 18.98 12.26
CA GLU A 330 15.44 18.41 13.16
C GLU A 330 14.81 17.61 14.30
N ASP A 331 13.82 18.21 14.96
CA ASP A 331 13.12 17.64 16.11
C ASP A 331 12.22 16.46 15.71
N SER A 332 11.80 16.36 14.45
CA SER A 332 11.10 15.19 13.91
C SER A 332 12.04 14.00 13.69
N LEU A 333 13.23 14.22 13.11
CA LEU A 333 14.23 13.16 12.97
C LEU A 333 14.68 12.61 14.33
N LYS A 334 14.83 13.49 15.33
CA LYS A 334 15.08 13.10 16.73
C LYS A 334 13.96 12.23 17.31
N ALA A 335 12.70 12.54 17.01
CA ALA A 335 11.56 11.75 17.49
C ALA A 335 11.48 10.37 16.83
N ILE A 336 11.87 10.26 15.56
CA ILE A 336 11.97 8.96 14.86
C ILE A 336 13.12 8.13 15.46
N ALA A 337 14.30 8.72 15.68
CA ALA A 337 15.40 8.03 16.35
C ALA A 337 15.03 7.58 17.78
N TRP A 338 14.24 8.37 18.53
CA TRP A 338 13.70 7.93 19.81
C TRP A 338 12.76 6.72 19.66
N LEU A 339 11.89 6.73 18.65
CA LEU A 339 10.92 5.66 18.37
C LEU A 339 11.61 4.33 18.00
N GLU A 340 12.67 4.38 17.20
CA GLU A 340 13.52 3.22 16.88
C GLU A 340 14.17 2.63 18.15
N ASN A 341 14.73 3.48 19.02
CA ASN A 341 15.29 3.04 20.31
C ASN A 341 14.20 2.47 21.24
N TYR A 342 13.01 3.08 21.28
CA TYR A 342 11.88 2.57 22.07
C TYR A 342 11.43 1.18 21.59
N ALA A 343 11.34 0.96 20.27
CA ALA A 343 11.01 -0.33 19.68
C ALA A 343 12.01 -1.42 20.11
N GLN A 344 13.31 -1.14 19.98
CA GLN A 344 14.39 -2.01 20.45
C GLN A 344 14.32 -2.28 21.96
N GLU A 345 14.05 -1.28 22.80
CA GLU A 345 13.92 -1.46 24.26
C GLU A 345 12.69 -2.31 24.65
N GLN A 346 11.60 -2.23 23.89
CA GLN A 346 10.41 -3.07 24.11
C GLN A 346 10.50 -4.44 23.40
N GLY A 347 11.50 -4.67 22.57
CA GLY A 347 11.73 -5.93 21.85
C GLY A 347 10.75 -6.17 20.70
N PHE A 348 10.37 -5.12 19.95
CA PHE A 348 9.60 -5.22 18.71
C PHE A 348 10.28 -4.43 17.59
N GLU A 349 9.99 -4.78 16.34
CA GLU A 349 10.58 -4.12 15.16
C GLU A 349 9.59 -3.15 14.52
N ILE A 350 10.06 -2.10 13.86
CA ILE A 350 9.22 -1.19 13.07
C ILE A 350 9.09 -1.76 11.66
N SER A 351 7.89 -2.18 11.25
CA SER A 351 7.69 -2.81 9.92
C SER A 351 7.66 -1.79 8.78
N ALA A 352 7.11 -0.61 9.07
CA ALA A 352 6.88 0.49 8.15
C ALA A 352 6.75 1.78 8.97
N LEU A 353 7.18 2.92 8.41
CA LEU A 353 7.08 4.24 9.03
C LEU A 353 6.29 5.19 8.14
N GLY A 354 5.40 5.98 8.74
CA GLY A 354 4.60 6.99 8.04
C GLY A 354 4.58 8.33 8.77
N LEU A 355 4.43 9.41 8.01
CA LEU A 355 4.32 10.78 8.53
C LEU A 355 2.89 11.29 8.37
N LEU A 356 2.37 12.00 9.37
CA LEU A 356 1.16 12.80 9.24
C LEU A 356 1.41 14.19 9.80
N GLY A 357 1.01 15.21 9.05
CA GLY A 357 1.17 16.60 9.48
C GLY A 357 0.00 17.48 9.11
N GLU A 358 -0.15 18.58 9.83
CA GLU A 358 -1.15 19.63 9.56
C GLU A 358 -0.51 21.01 9.43
N SER A 359 -0.86 21.79 8.40
CA SER A 359 -0.35 23.15 8.18
C SER A 359 1.19 23.19 8.23
N ALA A 360 1.77 23.87 9.22
CA ALA A 360 3.21 23.85 9.51
C ALA A 360 3.79 22.44 9.72
N GLY A 361 3.06 21.56 10.41
CA GLY A 361 3.46 20.17 10.56
C GLY A 361 3.37 19.38 9.25
N ALA A 362 2.43 19.71 8.36
CA ALA A 362 2.33 19.11 7.03
C ALA A 362 3.50 19.54 6.13
N VAL A 363 3.88 20.83 6.21
CA VAL A 363 5.13 21.33 5.64
C VAL A 363 6.31 20.53 6.20
N THR A 364 6.43 20.32 7.52
CA THR A 364 7.48 19.46 8.08
C THR A 364 7.45 18.03 7.52
N SER A 365 6.29 17.37 7.48
CA SER A 365 6.15 16.01 6.95
C SER A 365 6.60 15.90 5.48
N LEU A 366 6.19 16.84 4.62
CA LEU A 366 6.58 16.87 3.21
C LEU A 366 8.10 17.09 3.06
N ASN A 367 8.67 18.07 3.76
CA ASN A 367 10.10 18.37 3.64
C ASN A 367 10.99 17.27 4.27
N VAL A 368 10.54 16.58 5.32
CA VAL A 368 11.22 15.39 5.88
C VAL A 368 11.10 14.17 4.97
N GLY A 369 9.92 13.96 4.35
CA GLY A 369 9.65 12.79 3.50
C GLY A 369 10.28 12.84 2.11
N TYR A 370 10.34 14.01 1.47
CA TYR A 370 10.76 14.17 0.06
C TYR A 370 11.86 15.23 -0.16
N GLY A 371 12.16 16.08 0.83
CA GLY A 371 13.03 17.26 0.64
C GLY A 371 14.44 17.15 1.23
N LEU A 372 14.62 16.39 2.32
CA LEU A 372 15.89 16.36 3.07
C LEU A 372 16.96 15.43 2.46
N ASN A 373 16.53 14.33 1.82
CA ASN A 373 17.39 13.38 1.11
C ASN A 373 18.27 14.06 0.04
N ASP A 374 17.70 14.98 -0.74
CA ASP A 374 18.40 15.80 -1.76
C ASP A 374 19.59 16.57 -1.18
N TYR A 375 19.44 17.15 0.02
CA TYR A 375 20.49 17.89 0.71
C TYR A 375 21.46 16.98 1.51
N GLY A 376 21.42 15.66 1.25
CA GLY A 376 22.34 14.69 1.83
C GLY A 376 22.09 14.38 3.30
N PHE A 377 20.84 14.53 3.78
CA PHE A 377 20.45 14.03 5.09
C PHE A 377 20.11 12.53 4.98
N ALA A 378 20.57 11.74 5.94
CA ALA A 378 20.04 10.41 6.14
C ALA A 378 18.64 10.54 6.76
N VAL A 379 17.61 10.14 6.02
CA VAL A 379 16.24 10.00 6.51
C VAL A 379 15.83 8.53 6.42
N PRO A 380 15.03 8.01 7.37
CA PRO A 380 14.46 6.67 7.25
C PRO A 380 13.52 6.55 6.06
N GLU A 381 13.27 5.31 5.64
CA GLU A 381 12.34 5.01 4.55
C GLU A 381 10.89 5.15 5.03
N PHE A 382 10.17 6.12 4.48
CA PHE A 382 8.75 6.33 4.77
C PHE A 382 7.89 5.62 3.71
N LYS A 383 6.82 4.94 4.14
CA LYS A 383 5.86 4.32 3.21
C LYS A 383 4.73 5.28 2.82
N VAL A 384 4.40 6.24 3.69
CA VAL A 384 3.30 7.20 3.46
C VAL A 384 3.57 8.57 4.08
N VAL A 385 3.15 9.62 3.39
CA VAL A 385 3.03 10.99 3.92
C VAL A 385 1.59 11.46 3.79
N VAL A 386 0.99 11.84 4.92
CA VAL A 386 -0.35 12.44 5.00
C VAL A 386 -0.21 13.95 5.18
N ASN A 387 -0.62 14.70 4.16
CA ASN A 387 -0.56 16.15 4.09
C ASN A 387 -1.94 16.76 4.37
N HIS A 388 -2.05 17.60 5.40
CA HIS A 388 -3.23 18.45 5.60
C HIS A 388 -2.83 19.91 5.40
N TRP A 389 -3.20 20.46 4.24
CA TRP A 389 -2.99 21.87 3.83
C TRP A 389 -1.57 22.41 4.11
N GLY A 390 -0.56 21.60 3.78
CA GLY A 390 0.85 21.97 3.67
C GLY A 390 1.38 21.87 2.23
N ASN A 391 2.61 22.35 2.03
CA ASN A 391 3.37 22.29 0.77
C ASN A 391 4.84 21.90 1.05
N LEU A 392 5.53 21.36 0.05
CA LEU A 392 6.99 21.24 0.00
C LEU A 392 7.61 22.64 -0.17
N VAL A 393 8.74 22.92 0.48
CA VAL A 393 9.29 24.30 0.60
C VAL A 393 10.82 24.34 0.44
N ILE A 394 11.54 23.29 0.85
CA ILE A 394 12.95 23.08 0.51
C ILE A 394 12.98 22.17 -0.72
N ASP A 395 13.67 22.63 -1.76
CA ASP A 395 13.69 22.00 -3.07
C ASP A 395 14.98 22.43 -3.80
N GLN A 396 15.69 21.49 -4.41
CA GLN A 396 16.84 21.82 -5.25
C GLN A 396 16.47 22.15 -6.70
N GLU A 397 15.36 21.62 -7.21
CA GLU A 397 14.91 21.90 -8.57
C GLU A 397 13.77 22.93 -8.59
N SER A 398 14.13 24.21 -8.53
CA SER A 398 13.19 25.36 -8.56
C SER A 398 12.21 25.46 -9.75
N SER A 399 12.15 24.46 -10.64
CA SER A 399 11.18 24.27 -11.71
C SER A 399 10.05 23.28 -11.40
N LYS A 400 10.21 22.33 -10.46
CA LYS A 400 9.21 21.32 -10.09
C LYS A 400 9.56 20.66 -8.75
N PRO A 401 8.57 20.21 -7.94
CA PRO A 401 8.83 19.50 -6.70
C PRO A 401 9.84 18.34 -6.86
N SER A 402 10.86 18.30 -6.01
CA SER A 402 11.70 17.11 -5.90
C SER A 402 10.92 15.97 -5.23
N ILE A 403 10.51 15.01 -6.07
CA ILE A 403 9.76 13.79 -5.73
C ILE A 403 10.14 12.73 -6.78
N THR A 404 10.33 11.48 -6.38
CA THR A 404 10.57 10.32 -7.28
C THR A 404 9.56 9.19 -7.07
N ALA A 405 9.59 8.18 -7.93
CA ALA A 405 8.59 7.09 -7.96
C ALA A 405 8.73 6.09 -6.80
N ASP A 406 9.94 6.00 -6.24
CA ASP A 406 10.38 5.08 -5.19
C ASP A 406 10.19 5.63 -3.76
N GLU A 407 9.67 6.86 -3.63
CA GLU A 407 9.43 7.51 -2.33
C GLU A 407 8.06 7.16 -1.72
N ALA A 408 7.76 7.76 -0.57
CA ALA A 408 6.53 7.51 0.20
C ALA A 408 5.26 7.85 -0.60
N ALA A 409 4.23 7.01 -0.50
CA ALA A 409 2.92 7.30 -1.09
C ALA A 409 2.30 8.56 -0.45
N LEU A 410 1.67 9.42 -1.27
CA LEU A 410 1.24 10.76 -0.83
C LEU A 410 -0.28 10.90 -0.81
N ILE A 411 -0.89 11.24 0.34
CA ILE A 411 -2.30 11.65 0.37
C ILE A 411 -2.48 13.04 1.00
N SER A 412 -3.17 13.91 0.28
CA SER A 412 -3.41 15.30 0.66
C SER A 412 -4.89 15.64 0.84
N VAL A 413 -5.18 16.54 1.79
CA VAL A 413 -6.44 17.31 1.81
C VAL A 413 -6.12 18.80 1.82
N HIS A 414 -6.77 19.58 0.95
CA HIS A 414 -6.52 21.01 0.84
C HIS A 414 -7.76 21.77 0.31
N GLY A 415 -8.05 22.94 0.86
CA GLY A 415 -9.15 23.81 0.45
C GLY A 415 -8.78 24.78 -0.68
N THR A 416 -9.69 25.00 -1.64
CA THR A 416 -9.41 25.83 -2.82
C THR A 416 -9.40 27.34 -2.52
N GLU A 417 -9.94 27.78 -1.39
CA GLU A 417 -9.91 29.16 -0.89
C GLU A 417 -8.98 29.32 0.33
N ASP A 418 -7.98 28.45 0.52
CA ASP A 418 -7.00 28.57 1.61
C ASP A 418 -6.17 29.87 1.50
N PRO A 419 -6.24 30.77 2.50
CA PRO A 419 -5.52 32.05 2.49
C PRO A 419 -4.16 31.99 3.20
N THR A 420 -3.74 30.83 3.69
CA THR A 420 -2.60 30.65 4.61
C THR A 420 -1.48 29.83 3.95
N VAL A 421 -1.83 28.69 3.37
CA VAL A 421 -0.97 27.89 2.52
C VAL A 421 -1.68 27.79 1.17
N LEU A 422 -0.98 28.03 0.06
CA LEU A 422 -1.65 28.08 -1.24
C LEU A 422 -1.90 26.67 -1.78
N TYR A 423 -3.18 26.39 -2.03
CA TYR A 423 -3.70 25.18 -2.69
C TYR A 423 -2.90 24.74 -3.92
N SER A 424 -2.39 25.70 -4.71
CA SER A 424 -1.60 25.43 -5.91
C SER A 424 -0.35 24.60 -5.64
N GLY A 425 0.29 24.73 -4.47
CA GLY A 425 1.47 23.93 -4.14
C GLY A 425 1.13 22.45 -3.97
N SER A 426 -0.01 22.11 -3.38
CA SER A 426 -0.48 20.72 -3.33
C SER A 426 -0.87 20.20 -4.72
N VAL A 427 -1.41 21.05 -5.60
CA VAL A 427 -1.63 20.67 -7.02
C VAL A 427 -0.30 20.43 -7.74
N GLU A 428 0.72 21.25 -7.51
CA GLU A 428 2.06 21.11 -8.11
C GLU A 428 2.78 19.83 -7.64
N ILE A 429 2.67 19.52 -6.34
CA ILE A 429 3.20 18.30 -5.71
C ILE A 429 2.51 17.05 -6.25
N HIS A 430 1.18 17.04 -6.35
CA HIS A 430 0.45 15.89 -6.90
C HIS A 430 0.64 15.73 -8.41
N ALA A 431 0.67 16.82 -9.18
CA ALA A 431 0.98 16.77 -10.61
C ALA A 431 2.40 16.23 -10.88
N ARG A 432 3.35 16.43 -9.95
CA ARG A 432 4.67 15.81 -9.99
C ARG A 432 4.64 14.33 -9.61
N ALA A 433 3.86 13.95 -8.59
CA ALA A 433 3.66 12.54 -8.24
C ALA A 433 3.06 11.75 -9.41
N ASP A 434 2.06 12.31 -10.09
CA ASP A 434 1.49 11.78 -11.33
C ASP A 434 2.52 11.70 -12.48
N GLU A 435 3.42 12.69 -12.62
CA GLU A 435 4.49 12.69 -13.64
C GLU A 435 5.47 11.52 -13.47
N VAL A 436 5.72 11.08 -12.24
CA VAL A 436 6.66 9.97 -11.93
C VAL A 436 5.98 8.63 -11.67
N GLY A 437 4.65 8.56 -11.61
CA GLY A 437 3.92 7.34 -11.25
C GLY A 437 3.91 7.01 -9.76
N LEU A 438 4.23 7.97 -8.88
CA LEU A 438 4.14 7.79 -7.44
C LEU A 438 2.68 7.63 -7.01
N THR A 439 2.39 6.61 -6.19
CA THR A 439 1.05 6.36 -5.65
C THR A 439 0.59 7.55 -4.81
N ASN A 440 -0.44 8.27 -5.29
CA ASN A 440 -0.86 9.52 -4.68
C ASN A 440 -2.38 9.80 -4.79
N GLU A 441 -2.90 10.69 -3.93
CA GLU A 441 -4.29 11.15 -3.97
C GLU A 441 -4.48 12.57 -3.38
N LEU A 442 -5.14 13.47 -4.11
CA LEU A 442 -5.47 14.83 -3.67
C LEU A 442 -6.99 15.02 -3.47
N MET A 443 -7.45 14.98 -2.23
CA MET A 443 -8.84 15.29 -1.88
C MET A 443 -9.04 16.80 -1.79
N THR A 444 -9.71 17.35 -2.79
CA THR A 444 -9.99 18.80 -2.90
C THR A 444 -11.20 19.20 -2.06
N SER A 445 -11.08 20.27 -1.27
CA SER A 445 -12.20 20.87 -0.53
C SER A 445 -12.64 22.18 -1.21
N GLU A 446 -13.55 22.08 -2.18
CA GLU A 446 -14.02 23.24 -2.95
C GLU A 446 -14.71 24.30 -2.06
N GLY A 447 -14.26 25.56 -2.17
CA GLY A 447 -14.72 26.68 -1.35
C GLY A 447 -14.27 26.66 0.11
N ALA A 448 -13.40 25.72 0.51
CA ALA A 448 -12.88 25.64 1.88
C ALA A 448 -11.59 26.45 2.06
N GLY A 449 -11.39 26.95 3.28
CA GLY A 449 -10.14 27.57 3.73
C GLY A 449 -9.25 26.62 4.54
N HIS A 450 -8.34 27.21 5.32
CA HIS A 450 -7.35 26.51 6.15
C HIS A 450 -7.98 25.77 7.35
N GLY A 451 -7.44 24.59 7.69
CA GLY A 451 -7.76 23.88 8.94
C GLY A 451 -8.88 22.83 8.84
N PHE A 452 -8.98 22.00 9.90
CA PHE A 452 -9.89 20.86 10.00
C PHE A 452 -11.37 21.24 9.81
N ASP A 453 -11.86 22.23 10.55
CA ASP A 453 -13.27 22.69 10.51
C ASP A 453 -13.71 23.14 9.11
N ALA A 454 -12.79 23.65 8.30
CA ALA A 454 -13.06 24.06 6.92
C ALA A 454 -13.06 22.88 5.95
N ASN A 455 -12.18 21.89 6.17
CA ASN A 455 -11.97 20.77 5.26
C ASN A 455 -12.89 19.56 5.54
N ARG A 456 -13.59 19.54 6.69
CA ARG A 456 -14.66 18.57 7.04
C ARG A 456 -14.21 17.11 6.95
N LEU A 457 -13.13 16.76 7.65
CA LEU A 457 -12.53 15.43 7.51
C LEU A 457 -13.42 14.29 8.03
N TRP A 458 -14.25 14.54 9.05
CA TRP A 458 -15.06 13.53 9.76
C TRP A 458 -16.57 13.80 9.66
N ASP A 459 -17.01 14.73 8.81
CA ASP A 459 -18.42 15.07 8.61
C ASP A 459 -19.16 13.95 7.87
N SER A 460 -20.43 13.72 8.22
CA SER A 460 -21.25 12.63 7.66
C SER A 460 -21.77 12.86 6.23
N GLU A 461 -21.18 13.81 5.48
CA GLU A 461 -21.45 13.98 4.04
C GLU A 461 -20.42 13.16 3.27
N SER A 462 -20.86 12.13 2.53
CA SER A 462 -19.96 11.22 1.84
C SER A 462 -19.12 11.94 0.78
N PHE A 463 -17.80 11.80 0.87
CA PHE A 463 -16.84 12.38 -0.06
C PHE A 463 -17.13 11.87 -1.47
N GLU A 464 -17.53 12.78 -2.36
CA GLU A 464 -17.92 12.52 -3.76
C GLU A 464 -18.97 11.40 -3.95
N GLY A 465 -19.77 11.10 -2.92
CA GLY A 465 -20.74 10.00 -2.95
C GLY A 465 -20.16 8.60 -2.74
N SER A 466 -18.87 8.48 -2.44
CA SER A 466 -18.14 7.20 -2.27
C SER A 466 -18.61 6.30 -1.12
N GLY A 467 -19.53 6.77 -0.29
CA GLY A 467 -19.97 6.12 0.95
C GLY A 467 -19.08 6.43 2.17
N TYR A 468 -17.89 6.99 1.96
CA TYR A 468 -16.91 7.30 3.01
C TYR A 468 -16.75 8.80 3.26
N THR A 469 -16.26 9.19 4.44
CA THR A 469 -15.68 10.53 4.65
C THR A 469 -14.20 10.57 4.25
N LYS A 470 -13.61 11.77 4.16
CA LYS A 470 -12.18 11.96 3.86
C LYS A 470 -11.28 11.29 4.91
N GLY A 471 -11.68 11.29 6.18
CA GLY A 471 -10.94 10.63 7.27
C GLY A 471 -10.77 9.13 7.04
N GLU A 472 -11.83 8.44 6.58
CA GLU A 472 -11.77 7.01 6.24
C GLU A 472 -10.90 6.77 5.04
N ARG A 473 -11.00 7.65 4.02
CA ARG A 473 -10.19 7.57 2.81
C ARG A 473 -8.69 7.67 3.15
N ILE A 474 -8.31 8.57 4.06
CA ILE A 474 -6.94 8.70 4.57
C ILE A 474 -6.49 7.46 5.33
N LEU A 475 -7.30 6.96 6.28
CA LEU A 475 -6.98 5.75 7.03
C LEU A 475 -6.84 4.54 6.09
N ASN A 476 -7.67 4.42 5.07
CA ASN A 476 -7.62 3.34 4.08
C ASN A 476 -6.40 3.45 3.14
N PHE A 477 -6.05 4.66 2.69
CA PHE A 477 -4.83 4.90 1.91
C PHE A 477 -3.57 4.58 2.73
N VAL A 478 -3.49 5.06 3.97
CA VAL A 478 -2.40 4.71 4.91
C VAL A 478 -2.35 3.20 5.14
N ASN A 479 -3.49 2.53 5.33
CA ASN A 479 -3.53 1.07 5.47
C ASN A 479 -3.12 0.30 4.21
N ALA A 480 -3.23 0.87 3.01
CA ALA A 480 -2.67 0.27 1.81
C ALA A 480 -1.15 0.47 1.77
N ALA A 481 -0.69 1.72 1.85
CA ALA A 481 0.72 2.09 1.74
C ALA A 481 1.61 1.49 2.85
N MET A 482 1.10 1.38 4.08
CA MET A 482 1.82 0.76 5.21
C MET A 482 1.78 -0.78 5.18
N ARG A 483 1.10 -1.40 4.21
CA ARG A 483 1.12 -2.84 3.93
C ARG A 483 1.92 -3.21 2.68
N THR A 484 2.17 -2.28 1.76
CA THR A 484 3.05 -2.51 0.60
C THR A 484 4.51 -2.54 1.02
N SER A 485 5.20 -3.65 0.75
CA SER A 485 6.61 -3.90 1.12
C SER A 485 7.62 -3.23 0.18
N SER A 486 7.48 -1.92 -0.05
CA SER A 486 8.36 -1.12 -0.92
C SER A 486 9.68 -0.73 -0.23
N GLY A 487 10.52 -1.69 0.15
CA GLY A 487 11.87 -1.41 0.68
C GLY A 487 12.51 -2.47 1.58
N PRO A 488 13.83 -2.43 1.82
CA PRO A 488 14.62 -3.59 2.22
C PRO A 488 14.70 -3.83 3.75
N HIS A 489 14.06 -4.90 4.22
CA HIS A 489 14.31 -5.46 5.55
C HIS A 489 15.50 -6.44 5.53
N GLU A 490 16.48 -6.26 6.40
CA GLU A 490 17.54 -7.26 6.60
C GLU A 490 16.97 -8.53 7.27
N GLY A 491 17.11 -9.68 6.61
CA GLY A 491 16.92 -11.00 7.24
C GLY A 491 15.54 -11.67 7.12
N GLY A 492 14.62 -11.14 6.31
CA GLY A 492 13.36 -11.80 5.94
C GLY A 492 13.24 -12.01 4.43
N THR A 493 12.83 -13.21 4.00
CA THR A 493 12.67 -13.56 2.58
C THR A 493 11.38 -12.98 1.98
N ASP A 494 11.42 -11.69 1.62
CA ASP A 494 10.40 -11.05 0.76
C ASP A 494 10.58 -11.53 -0.69
N LEU A 495 9.98 -12.68 -1.00
CA LEU A 495 10.05 -13.32 -2.32
C LEU A 495 9.20 -12.55 -3.32
N ARG A 496 9.84 -12.02 -4.36
CA ARG A 496 9.19 -11.25 -5.44
C ARG A 496 9.96 -11.32 -6.74
N ILE A 497 9.28 -11.04 -7.84
CA ILE A 497 9.93 -10.67 -9.11
C ILE A 497 10.45 -9.24 -8.95
N LEU A 498 11.70 -8.98 -9.37
CA LEU A 498 12.35 -7.67 -9.33
C LEU A 498 12.31 -6.94 -10.68
N SER A 499 12.34 -7.68 -11.79
CA SER A 499 12.06 -7.17 -13.14
C SER A 499 11.69 -8.34 -14.07
N ALA A 500 10.93 -8.04 -15.11
CA ALA A 500 10.79 -8.85 -16.30
C ALA A 500 11.07 -7.96 -17.53
N TYR A 501 12.02 -8.34 -18.38
CA TYR A 501 12.49 -7.53 -19.51
C TYR A 501 12.22 -8.22 -20.84
N HIS A 502 11.65 -7.51 -21.83
CA HIS A 502 11.35 -8.08 -23.15
C HIS A 502 12.61 -8.61 -23.87
N GLY A 503 13.80 -8.07 -23.56
CA GLY A 503 15.06 -8.78 -23.68
C GLY A 503 15.65 -8.91 -25.09
N LEU A 504 15.05 -9.72 -25.94
CA LEU A 504 15.50 -9.93 -27.32
C LEU A 504 14.41 -10.51 -28.22
N ASP A 505 14.00 -9.75 -29.23
CA ASP A 505 13.09 -10.19 -30.29
C ASP A 505 13.66 -9.87 -31.70
N PRO A 506 13.83 -10.87 -32.60
CA PRO A 506 13.71 -12.31 -32.39
C PRO A 506 15.03 -12.92 -31.89
N LEU A 507 14.94 -13.79 -30.87
CA LEU A 507 16.04 -14.60 -30.37
C LEU A 507 16.63 -15.48 -31.50
N PRO A 508 17.96 -15.49 -31.72
CA PRO A 508 18.60 -16.28 -32.76
C PRO A 508 18.25 -17.78 -32.66
N ALA A 509 17.73 -18.37 -33.74
CA ALA A 509 17.11 -19.70 -33.68
C ALA A 509 18.01 -20.85 -33.17
N GLN A 510 19.34 -20.71 -33.18
CA GLN A 510 20.27 -21.68 -32.59
C GLN A 510 20.36 -21.60 -31.05
N ALA A 511 19.92 -20.51 -30.43
CA ALA A 511 19.98 -20.31 -28.99
C ALA A 511 19.08 -21.30 -28.23
N THR A 512 17.94 -21.73 -28.79
CA THR A 512 17.13 -22.82 -28.22
C THR A 512 17.92 -24.15 -28.13
N THR A 513 18.91 -24.36 -28.99
CA THR A 513 19.83 -25.52 -28.91
C THR A 513 20.92 -25.34 -27.86
N GLY A 514 21.45 -24.13 -27.67
CA GLY A 514 22.49 -23.86 -26.66
C GLY A 514 21.95 -23.76 -25.23
N LEU A 515 20.87 -23.02 -25.06
CA LEU A 515 20.29 -22.66 -23.76
C LEU A 515 19.31 -23.73 -23.24
N CYS A 516 18.56 -24.38 -24.14
CA CYS A 516 17.51 -25.35 -23.80
C CYS A 516 17.77 -26.79 -24.30
N GLY A 517 18.83 -27.03 -25.09
CA GLY A 517 19.11 -28.34 -25.69
C GLY A 517 18.11 -28.78 -26.77
N MET A 518 17.24 -27.89 -27.25
CA MET A 518 16.16 -28.18 -28.19
C MET A 518 16.63 -28.15 -29.65
N ALA A 519 15.77 -28.56 -30.59
CA ALA A 519 16.00 -28.25 -32.00
C ALA A 519 15.89 -26.72 -32.23
N PRO A 520 16.57 -26.15 -33.24
CA PRO A 520 16.43 -24.74 -33.56
C PRO A 520 14.99 -24.34 -33.88
N VAL A 521 14.48 -23.30 -33.22
CA VAL A 521 13.14 -22.72 -33.45
C VAL A 521 13.30 -21.24 -33.73
N SER A 522 12.65 -20.73 -34.78
CA SER A 522 12.64 -19.30 -35.14
C SER A 522 11.43 -18.60 -34.52
N ASP A 523 11.41 -17.28 -34.60
CA ASP A 523 10.24 -16.45 -34.26
C ASP A 523 9.84 -16.66 -32.78
N GLN A 524 10.83 -16.56 -31.90
CA GLN A 524 10.74 -16.64 -30.44
C GLN A 524 11.47 -15.44 -29.82
N ASP A 525 10.97 -14.95 -28.71
CA ASP A 525 11.58 -13.93 -27.86
C ASP A 525 12.52 -14.59 -26.82
N GLY A 526 13.43 -13.79 -26.24
CA GLY A 526 14.18 -14.15 -25.03
C GLY A 526 13.94 -13.11 -23.95
N MET A 527 13.19 -13.48 -22.91
CA MET A 527 12.65 -12.57 -21.89
C MET A 527 13.20 -12.95 -20.49
N PRO A 528 14.22 -12.26 -19.96
CA PRO A 528 14.72 -12.49 -18.61
C PRO A 528 13.70 -12.07 -17.54
N VAL A 529 13.61 -12.86 -16.47
CA VAL A 529 12.82 -12.58 -15.26
C VAL A 529 13.72 -12.77 -14.04
N ILE A 530 13.83 -11.74 -13.21
CA ILE A 530 14.80 -11.66 -12.12
C ILE A 530 14.05 -11.72 -10.78
N PHE A 531 14.57 -12.49 -9.83
CA PHE A 531 13.93 -12.71 -8.52
C PHE A 531 14.75 -12.14 -7.37
N SER A 532 14.09 -11.88 -6.23
CA SER A 532 14.75 -11.45 -4.99
C SER A 532 15.53 -12.55 -4.25
N ALA A 533 15.41 -13.80 -4.69
CA ALA A 533 16.12 -14.97 -4.19
C ALA A 533 16.71 -15.80 -5.34
N GLN A 534 17.69 -16.67 -5.04
CA GLN A 534 18.19 -17.64 -6.01
C GLN A 534 17.18 -18.77 -6.22
N ILE A 535 17.02 -19.20 -7.48
CA ILE A 535 16.03 -20.20 -7.90
C ILE A 535 16.63 -21.60 -7.87
N ASN A 536 15.89 -22.55 -7.30
CA ASN A 536 16.24 -23.96 -7.37
C ASN A 536 15.99 -24.50 -8.80
N GLY A 537 17.05 -24.54 -9.60
CA GLY A 537 17.02 -24.97 -11.00
C GLY A 537 16.46 -26.38 -11.26
N ASP A 538 16.43 -27.27 -10.25
CA ASP A 538 15.77 -28.59 -10.36
C ASP A 538 14.22 -28.48 -10.42
N THR A 539 13.63 -27.32 -10.08
CA THR A 539 12.18 -27.07 -10.12
C THR A 539 11.70 -26.35 -11.38
N LEU A 540 12.60 -25.89 -12.26
CA LEU A 540 12.23 -25.15 -13.45
C LEU A 540 11.41 -25.98 -14.45
N SER A 541 10.14 -25.60 -14.64
CA SER A 541 9.26 -26.07 -15.71
C SER A 541 8.74 -24.88 -16.52
N PRO A 542 8.64 -24.96 -17.86
CA PRO A 542 7.98 -23.91 -18.64
C PRO A 542 6.51 -23.70 -18.23
N THR A 543 5.84 -24.75 -17.74
CA THR A 543 4.46 -24.67 -17.23
C THR A 543 4.32 -23.89 -15.92
N ALA A 544 5.42 -23.63 -15.21
CA ALA A 544 5.41 -22.78 -14.02
C ALA A 544 5.23 -21.28 -14.35
N PHE A 545 5.35 -20.88 -15.61
CA PHE A 545 5.29 -19.49 -16.05
C PHE A 545 4.13 -19.26 -17.03
N ALA A 546 3.36 -18.20 -16.79
CA ALA A 546 2.41 -17.65 -17.74
C ALA A 546 2.82 -16.22 -18.10
N VAL A 547 3.12 -15.97 -19.37
CA VAL A 547 3.40 -14.62 -19.89
C VAL A 547 2.11 -14.05 -20.45
N GLU A 548 1.65 -12.94 -19.89
CA GLU A 548 0.47 -12.23 -20.38
C GLU A 548 0.92 -11.24 -21.47
N ILE A 549 0.31 -11.33 -22.65
CA ILE A 549 0.60 -10.44 -23.79
C ILE A 549 -0.55 -9.45 -24.01
N SER A 550 -0.28 -8.33 -24.67
CA SER A 550 -1.20 -7.19 -24.82
C SER A 550 -2.53 -7.47 -25.55
N SER A 551 -2.72 -8.68 -26.08
CA SER A 551 -4.01 -9.17 -26.59
C SER A 551 -4.94 -9.73 -25.51
N GLY A 552 -4.44 -9.93 -24.28
CA GLY A 552 -5.09 -10.67 -23.19
C GLY A 552 -4.88 -12.18 -23.23
N GLU A 553 -4.06 -12.69 -24.15
CA GLU A 553 -3.66 -14.11 -24.18
C GLU A 553 -2.55 -14.39 -23.15
N ARG A 554 -2.60 -15.58 -22.53
CA ARG A 554 -1.54 -16.08 -21.63
C ARG A 554 -0.74 -17.17 -22.34
N VAL A 555 0.52 -16.87 -22.63
CA VAL A 555 1.46 -17.72 -23.34
C VAL A 555 2.35 -18.46 -22.34
N THR A 556 2.32 -19.80 -22.38
CA THR A 556 3.33 -20.63 -21.70
C THR A 556 4.63 -20.60 -22.51
N PRO A 557 5.81 -20.34 -21.90
CA PRO A 557 7.09 -20.41 -22.61
C PRO A 557 7.33 -21.77 -23.30
N LEU A 558 8.07 -21.74 -24.41
CA LEU A 558 8.59 -22.94 -25.07
C LEU A 558 9.72 -23.59 -24.24
N CYS A 559 10.48 -22.76 -23.52
CA CYS A 559 11.58 -23.15 -22.65
C CYS A 559 11.74 -22.13 -21.52
N VAL A 560 12.26 -22.58 -20.38
CA VAL A 560 12.78 -21.73 -19.29
C VAL A 560 14.13 -22.28 -18.84
N THR A 561 15.07 -21.42 -18.46
CA THR A 561 16.45 -21.81 -18.12
C THR A 561 17.11 -20.74 -17.27
N LEU A 562 18.09 -21.13 -16.44
CA LEU A 562 18.98 -20.16 -15.76
C LEU A 562 20.08 -19.64 -16.70
N ARG A 563 20.24 -20.19 -17.91
CA ARG A 563 21.37 -19.83 -18.77
C ARG A 563 21.24 -18.41 -19.36
N PRO A 564 22.32 -17.59 -19.36
CA PRO A 564 23.70 -18.01 -19.05
C PRO A 564 23.99 -18.22 -17.56
N ALA A 565 23.61 -17.26 -16.70
CA ALA A 565 23.60 -17.21 -15.22
C ALA A 565 23.53 -18.56 -14.45
N LEU A 566 24.61 -19.34 -14.42
CA LEU A 566 24.69 -20.63 -13.73
C LEU A 566 25.57 -20.59 -12.48
N GLU A 567 26.22 -19.47 -12.25
CA GLU A 567 27.24 -19.27 -11.23
C GLU A 567 26.58 -19.12 -9.85
N PRO A 568 27.23 -19.51 -8.72
CA PRO A 568 26.55 -19.72 -7.43
C PRO A 568 25.91 -18.50 -6.75
N LEU A 569 25.99 -17.31 -7.36
CA LEU A 569 25.36 -16.07 -6.88
C LEU A 569 24.35 -15.49 -7.91
N GLU A 570 24.24 -16.10 -9.09
CA GLU A 570 23.66 -15.50 -10.30
C GLU A 570 22.36 -16.19 -10.74
N GLN A 571 22.10 -17.39 -10.20
CA GLN A 571 20.92 -18.24 -10.37
C GLN A 571 19.57 -17.62 -9.91
N ARG A 572 19.48 -16.29 -9.82
CA ARG A 572 18.24 -15.51 -9.60
C ARG A 572 17.60 -15.01 -10.90
N THR A 573 18.27 -15.16 -12.04
CA THR A 573 17.72 -14.83 -13.37
C THR A 573 17.18 -16.09 -14.05
N VAL A 574 15.90 -16.10 -14.43
CA VAL A 574 15.31 -17.12 -15.29
C VAL A 574 15.02 -16.52 -16.66
N LEU A 575 15.70 -17.00 -17.69
CA LEU A 575 15.40 -16.66 -19.08
C LEU A 575 14.21 -17.50 -19.57
N LEU A 576 13.11 -16.82 -19.90
CA LEU A 576 11.96 -17.42 -20.58
C LEU A 576 12.17 -17.29 -22.10
N ILE A 577 11.89 -18.35 -22.86
CA ILE A 577 11.93 -18.33 -24.33
C ILE A 577 10.59 -18.83 -24.85
N GLY A 578 9.92 -18.04 -25.69
CA GLY A 578 8.61 -18.32 -26.24
C GLY A 578 8.15 -17.23 -27.22
N PRO A 579 6.99 -17.37 -27.88
CA PRO A 579 6.45 -16.36 -28.78
C PRO A 579 5.64 -15.33 -27.97
N PHE A 580 6.31 -14.29 -27.46
CA PHE A 580 5.72 -13.25 -26.61
C PHE A 580 5.35 -11.96 -27.37
N SER A 581 5.89 -11.76 -28.59
CA SER A 581 5.54 -10.62 -29.48
C SER A 581 4.69 -10.94 -30.74
N PRO A 582 3.69 -11.84 -30.73
CA PRO A 582 3.02 -12.25 -31.96
C PRO A 582 2.23 -11.12 -32.66
N GLU A 583 2.54 -10.91 -33.94
CA GLU A 583 2.01 -9.85 -34.82
C GLU A 583 2.34 -8.42 -34.37
N ASP A 584 1.41 -7.72 -33.73
CA ASP A 584 1.61 -6.39 -33.12
C ASP A 584 1.46 -6.46 -31.57
N SER A 585 1.52 -7.66 -30.99
CA SER A 585 1.40 -7.88 -29.55
C SER A 585 2.75 -7.70 -28.85
N LEU A 586 2.73 -7.40 -27.54
CA LEU A 586 3.92 -7.33 -26.68
C LEU A 586 3.65 -8.05 -25.34
N PRO A 587 4.67 -8.59 -24.65
CA PRO A 587 4.52 -9.01 -23.27
C PRO A 587 4.19 -7.81 -22.37
N VAL A 588 3.25 -8.01 -21.44
CA VAL A 588 2.81 -6.99 -20.47
C VAL A 588 2.82 -7.50 -19.02
N GLY A 589 2.95 -8.80 -18.78
CA GLY A 589 3.11 -9.34 -17.44
C GLY A 589 3.62 -10.78 -17.41
N VAL A 590 4.08 -11.22 -16.23
CA VAL A 590 4.56 -12.59 -15.97
C VAL A 590 3.99 -13.07 -14.64
N GLU A 591 3.42 -14.27 -14.60
CA GLU A 591 2.86 -14.89 -13.39
C GLU A 591 3.42 -16.30 -13.18
N ILE A 592 3.73 -16.64 -11.93
CA ILE A 592 4.20 -17.98 -11.54
C ILE A 592 3.00 -18.85 -11.15
N VAL A 593 2.60 -19.75 -12.05
CA VAL A 593 1.30 -20.46 -12.02
C VAL A 593 1.39 -21.95 -11.62
N GLU A 594 2.57 -22.55 -11.67
CA GLU A 594 2.85 -23.89 -11.12
C GLU A 594 4.16 -23.88 -10.29
N GLN A 595 4.50 -25.01 -9.69
CA GLN A 595 5.61 -25.16 -8.73
C GLN A 595 6.95 -24.62 -9.28
N LEU A 596 7.45 -23.60 -8.60
CA LEU A 596 8.79 -23.04 -8.68
C LEU A 596 9.27 -22.79 -7.24
N GLU A 597 10.53 -23.10 -6.93
CA GLU A 597 11.10 -22.96 -5.59
C GLU A 597 12.42 -22.16 -5.60
N ASP A 598 12.73 -21.49 -4.49
CA ASP A 598 14.06 -20.95 -4.23
C ASP A 598 15.02 -22.04 -3.70
N VAL A 599 16.30 -21.70 -3.57
CA VAL A 599 17.33 -22.63 -3.06
C VAL A 599 17.11 -23.10 -1.61
N ASP A 600 16.26 -22.41 -0.84
CA ASP A 600 15.87 -22.77 0.53
C ASP A 600 14.59 -23.65 0.57
N GLY A 601 13.90 -23.80 -0.55
CA GLY A 601 12.68 -24.62 -0.71
C GLY A 601 11.36 -23.86 -0.42
N ASN A 602 11.38 -22.53 -0.43
CA ASN A 602 10.16 -21.72 -0.39
C ASN A 602 9.51 -21.68 -1.78
N SER A 603 8.18 -21.61 -1.85
CA SER A 603 7.45 -21.59 -3.11
C SER A 603 7.26 -20.17 -3.66
N LEU A 604 7.46 -20.00 -4.98
CA LEU A 604 7.25 -18.75 -5.71
C LEU A 604 5.89 -18.69 -6.42
N VAL A 605 5.01 -19.67 -6.20
CA VAL A 605 3.66 -19.72 -6.82
C VAL A 605 2.84 -18.50 -6.40
N GLY A 606 2.21 -17.83 -7.37
CA GLY A 606 1.40 -16.63 -7.16
C GLY A 606 2.18 -15.31 -7.22
N LEU A 607 3.50 -15.34 -7.41
CA LEU A 607 4.24 -14.11 -7.74
C LEU A 607 3.89 -13.64 -9.16
N ARG A 608 3.69 -12.33 -9.31
CA ARG A 608 3.34 -11.69 -10.59
C ARG A 608 4.12 -10.38 -10.76
N SER A 609 4.54 -10.10 -11.99
CA SER A 609 4.83 -8.74 -12.47
C SER A 609 3.70 -8.33 -13.42
N GLU A 610 3.11 -7.15 -13.18
CA GLU A 610 2.13 -6.51 -14.09
C GLU A 610 2.77 -5.45 -14.99
N GLU A 611 4.09 -5.34 -14.93
CA GLU A 611 4.93 -4.55 -15.82
C GLU A 611 5.99 -5.44 -16.46
N VAL A 612 6.34 -5.14 -17.72
CA VAL A 612 7.47 -5.72 -18.46
C VAL A 612 8.21 -4.58 -19.12
N THR A 613 9.51 -4.45 -18.84
CA THR A 613 10.34 -3.41 -19.46
C THR A 613 10.43 -3.66 -20.96
N ALA A 614 10.02 -2.68 -21.77
CA ALA A 614 9.97 -2.81 -23.23
C ALA A 614 11.40 -2.78 -23.82
N LEU A 615 11.66 -3.63 -24.81
CA LEU A 615 12.99 -3.84 -25.42
C LEU A 615 13.69 -2.53 -25.83
N ALA A 616 12.96 -1.59 -26.45
CA ALA A 616 13.51 -0.29 -26.86
C ALA A 616 13.87 0.68 -25.71
N SER A 617 13.78 0.24 -24.44
CA SER A 617 14.26 0.98 -23.27
C SER A 617 15.73 0.71 -22.96
N GLY A 618 16.27 -0.42 -23.44
CA GLY A 618 17.55 -0.97 -23.00
C GLY A 618 17.52 -1.52 -21.56
N PRO A 619 18.61 -2.16 -21.11
CA PRO A 619 18.66 -2.83 -19.81
C PRO A 619 19.04 -1.87 -18.68
N SER A 620 18.21 -1.78 -17.63
CA SER A 620 18.52 -1.03 -16.40
C SER A 620 19.27 -1.89 -15.36
N LEU A 621 19.82 -1.27 -14.32
CA LEU A 621 20.23 -2.00 -13.10
C LEU A 621 19.03 -2.30 -12.19
N VAL A 622 18.90 -3.56 -11.77
CA VAL A 622 17.80 -4.06 -10.93
C VAL A 622 18.25 -4.27 -9.48
N LEU A 623 19.47 -4.79 -9.30
CA LEU A 623 19.99 -5.17 -7.99
C LEU A 623 21.50 -4.92 -7.89
N ALA A 624 21.96 -4.52 -6.71
CA ALA A 624 23.38 -4.42 -6.39
C ALA A 624 23.65 -5.02 -5.01
N GLU A 625 24.44 -6.09 -4.96
CA GLU A 625 24.78 -6.78 -3.71
C GLU A 625 26.29 -6.72 -3.45
N ARG A 626 26.66 -6.39 -2.20
CA ARG A 626 28.04 -6.19 -1.78
C ARG A 626 28.57 -7.38 -1.00
N PHE A 627 29.55 -8.06 -1.56
CA PHE A 627 30.22 -9.22 -0.99
C PHE A 627 31.67 -8.92 -0.59
N ALA A 628 32.25 -9.80 0.22
CA ALA A 628 33.70 -9.84 0.38
C ALA A 628 34.35 -10.34 -0.93
N PRO A 629 35.52 -9.84 -1.37
CA PRO A 629 36.22 -10.32 -2.58
C PRO A 629 36.77 -11.76 -2.51
N ILE A 630 36.28 -12.54 -1.55
CA ILE A 630 36.61 -13.95 -1.29
C ILE A 630 35.35 -14.78 -0.95
N THR A 631 34.14 -14.21 -1.05
CA THR A 631 32.88 -14.96 -0.95
C THR A 631 32.80 -15.95 -2.13
N SER A 632 32.23 -17.12 -1.89
CA SER A 632 32.31 -18.22 -2.87
C SER A 632 31.41 -17.96 -4.09
N GLY A 633 31.97 -18.12 -5.28
CA GLY A 633 31.41 -17.62 -6.54
C GLY A 633 32.08 -16.35 -7.07
N LEU A 634 32.97 -15.70 -6.30
CA LEU A 634 33.72 -14.50 -6.73
C LEU A 634 35.25 -14.68 -6.68
N GLU A 635 35.76 -15.91 -6.45
CA GLU A 635 37.18 -16.18 -6.13
C GLU A 635 38.16 -16.13 -7.33
N GLY A 636 38.22 -15.00 -8.01
CA GLY A 636 39.16 -14.77 -9.12
C GLY A 636 38.96 -13.43 -9.83
N GLU A 637 37.71 -12.96 -9.85
CA GLU A 637 37.25 -11.90 -10.75
C GLU A 637 37.74 -10.51 -10.36
N CYS A 638 38.00 -10.30 -9.07
CA CYS A 638 38.49 -9.03 -8.56
C CYS A 638 40.02 -9.00 -8.33
N PRO A 639 40.71 -7.89 -8.71
CA PRO A 639 42.11 -7.65 -8.38
C PRO A 639 42.42 -7.76 -6.88
N ALA A 640 43.65 -8.16 -6.55
CA ALA A 640 44.09 -8.44 -5.18
C ALA A 640 44.19 -7.21 -4.24
N ASP A 641 43.95 -6.00 -4.75
CA ASP A 641 43.79 -4.73 -4.02
C ASP A 641 42.32 -4.28 -3.86
N THR A 642 41.36 -5.13 -4.25
CA THR A 642 39.93 -4.95 -3.99
C THR A 642 39.61 -5.16 -2.51
N ALA A 643 38.78 -4.28 -1.93
CA ALA A 643 38.31 -4.36 -0.55
C ALA A 643 36.85 -4.83 -0.41
N GLN A 644 36.01 -4.56 -1.42
CA GLN A 644 34.63 -5.04 -1.52
C GLN A 644 34.28 -5.26 -3.01
N ALA A 645 33.49 -6.28 -3.30
CA ALA A 645 32.98 -6.56 -4.65
C ALA A 645 31.48 -6.25 -4.68
N LEU A 646 31.01 -5.53 -5.71
CA LEU A 646 29.59 -5.35 -5.97
C LEU A 646 29.17 -6.22 -7.14
N GLN A 647 28.31 -7.22 -6.92
CA GLN A 647 27.63 -7.89 -8.01
C GLN A 647 26.44 -7.04 -8.43
N LEU A 648 26.39 -6.67 -9.71
CA LEU A 648 25.39 -5.77 -10.29
C LEU A 648 24.52 -6.56 -11.26
N THR A 649 23.25 -6.79 -10.90
CA THR A 649 22.29 -7.50 -11.76
C THR A 649 21.52 -6.49 -12.62
N TRP A 650 21.58 -6.69 -13.93
CA TRP A 650 20.90 -5.93 -14.97
C TRP A 650 19.60 -6.60 -15.40
N GLU A 651 18.69 -5.86 -16.03
CA GLU A 651 17.40 -6.37 -16.55
C GLU A 651 17.54 -7.46 -17.62
N GLY A 652 18.63 -7.43 -18.37
CA GLY A 652 19.00 -8.45 -19.36
C GLY A 652 20.51 -8.51 -19.53
N GLY A 653 20.98 -9.44 -20.37
CA GLY A 653 22.42 -9.62 -20.57
C GLY A 653 23.08 -8.35 -21.13
N VAL A 654 24.27 -7.99 -20.65
CA VAL A 654 24.90 -6.70 -20.99
C VAL A 654 26.26 -6.81 -21.67
N THR A 655 26.50 -5.88 -22.59
CA THR A 655 27.74 -5.74 -23.34
C THR A 655 28.09 -4.25 -23.53
N GLY A 656 29.27 -3.96 -24.09
CA GLY A 656 29.55 -2.66 -24.71
C GLY A 656 28.94 -2.54 -26.12
N PRO A 657 28.84 -1.33 -26.69
CA PRO A 657 28.16 -1.06 -27.96
C PRO A 657 28.60 -2.01 -29.10
N GLN A 658 27.62 -2.52 -29.84
CA GLN A 658 27.73 -3.55 -30.89
C GLN A 658 28.27 -4.91 -30.40
N GLY A 659 27.94 -5.31 -29.17
CA GLY A 659 28.33 -6.59 -28.59
C GLY A 659 29.84 -6.67 -28.31
N ALA A 660 30.42 -5.59 -27.79
CA ALA A 660 31.84 -5.50 -27.45
C ALA A 660 32.09 -5.87 -25.98
N ASP A 661 33.26 -6.43 -25.68
CA ASP A 661 33.70 -6.73 -24.31
C ASP A 661 33.58 -5.49 -23.38
N LEU A 662 33.12 -5.67 -22.13
CA LEU A 662 33.04 -4.58 -21.16
C LEU A 662 34.42 -3.94 -20.90
N ALA A 663 34.50 -2.61 -21.00
CA ALA A 663 35.78 -1.91 -21.06
C ALA A 663 35.81 -0.62 -20.21
N GLU A 664 36.88 0.17 -20.39
CA GLU A 664 37.12 1.43 -19.66
C GLU A 664 35.95 2.43 -19.76
N ALA A 665 35.18 2.41 -20.85
CA ALA A 665 34.00 3.26 -21.01
C ALA A 665 32.88 2.85 -20.03
N GLN A 666 32.55 1.56 -20.00
CA GLN A 666 31.58 0.97 -19.09
C GLN A 666 32.01 1.16 -17.63
N ARG A 667 33.28 0.83 -17.31
CA ARG A 667 33.86 1.02 -15.97
C ARG A 667 33.74 2.47 -15.50
N THR A 668 34.00 3.45 -16.36
CA THR A 668 33.94 4.88 -16.00
C THR A 668 32.54 5.51 -16.08
N ALA A 669 31.55 4.81 -16.63
CA ALA A 669 30.13 5.18 -16.52
C ALA A 669 29.54 4.84 -15.14
N ILE A 670 30.15 3.93 -14.38
CA ILE A 670 29.72 3.58 -13.02
C ILE A 670 30.29 4.57 -11.98
N SER A 671 29.40 5.17 -11.18
CA SER A 671 29.72 5.93 -9.98
C SER A 671 29.07 5.29 -8.75
N ILE A 672 29.89 4.93 -7.76
CA ILE A 672 29.46 4.32 -6.50
C ILE A 672 29.57 5.37 -5.40
N LEU A 673 28.49 5.58 -4.64
CA LEU A 673 28.49 6.37 -3.41
C LEU A 673 28.89 5.47 -2.23
N LEU A 674 29.81 5.96 -1.42
CA LEU A 674 30.24 5.32 -0.18
C LEU A 674 29.60 6.01 1.04
N GLU A 675 29.41 5.26 2.12
CA GLU A 675 28.87 5.70 3.42
C GLU A 675 29.55 6.97 3.96
N ASN A 676 30.86 7.14 3.71
CA ASN A 676 31.62 8.32 4.10
C ASN A 676 31.41 9.56 3.19
N GLY A 677 30.40 9.53 2.31
CA GLY A 677 30.02 10.61 1.39
C GLY A 677 30.89 10.74 0.13
N ASN A 678 31.95 9.94 -0.03
CA ASN A 678 32.77 9.97 -1.24
C ASN A 678 32.09 9.21 -2.39
N ARG A 679 32.28 9.69 -3.62
CA ARG A 679 31.94 8.96 -4.85
C ARG A 679 33.20 8.42 -5.51
N VAL A 680 33.16 7.16 -5.92
CA VAL A 680 34.27 6.43 -6.56
C VAL A 680 33.81 5.73 -7.84
N THR A 681 34.78 5.19 -8.58
CA THR A 681 34.59 4.41 -9.80
C THR A 681 35.29 3.06 -9.60
N PRO A 682 34.72 1.92 -10.07
CA PRO A 682 35.31 0.60 -9.85
C PRO A 682 36.77 0.50 -10.34
N LEU A 683 37.63 -0.26 -9.65
CA LEU A 683 38.98 -0.64 -10.10
C LEU A 683 38.93 -1.33 -11.47
N SER A 684 37.98 -2.25 -11.60
CA SER A 684 37.72 -3.09 -12.76
C SER A 684 36.25 -3.49 -12.77
N LEU A 685 35.79 -3.96 -13.93
CA LEU A 685 34.63 -4.84 -14.02
C LEU A 685 35.17 -6.27 -14.21
N GLY A 686 34.58 -7.23 -13.51
CA GLY A 686 34.72 -8.67 -13.75
C GLY A 686 33.41 -9.20 -14.31
N ASP A 687 33.52 -10.04 -15.34
CA ASP A 687 32.44 -10.59 -16.17
C ASP A 687 33.14 -11.62 -17.09
N ASP A 688 32.85 -12.92 -16.94
CA ASP A 688 33.59 -14.00 -17.64
C ASP A 688 32.78 -14.79 -18.69
N ASP A 689 31.51 -14.43 -18.84
CA ASP A 689 30.50 -14.93 -19.80
C ASP A 689 29.75 -13.67 -20.37
N PRO A 690 28.64 -13.76 -21.14
CA PRO A 690 27.87 -12.57 -21.54
C PRO A 690 26.43 -12.62 -20.99
N ASP A 691 26.28 -12.52 -19.68
CA ASP A 691 25.01 -12.58 -18.96
C ASP A 691 24.57 -11.23 -18.36
N ASN A 692 23.63 -11.24 -17.41
CA ASN A 692 23.09 -10.05 -16.78
C ASN A 692 23.73 -9.67 -15.43
N HIS A 693 24.86 -10.25 -15.03
CA HIS A 693 25.58 -9.91 -13.80
C HIS A 693 26.97 -9.35 -14.11
N VAL A 694 27.32 -8.22 -13.47
CA VAL A 694 28.63 -7.56 -13.65
C VAL A 694 29.25 -7.26 -12.30
N ILE A 695 30.47 -7.73 -12.06
CA ILE A 695 31.18 -7.57 -10.80
C ILE A 695 32.01 -6.27 -10.81
N ALA A 696 31.52 -5.23 -10.14
CA ALA A 696 32.24 -3.98 -9.94
C ALA A 696 33.16 -4.06 -8.70
N CYS A 697 34.47 -4.18 -8.93
CA CYS A 697 35.47 -4.30 -7.87
C CYS A 697 35.86 -2.93 -7.30
N VAL A 698 35.84 -2.73 -5.97
CA VAL A 698 36.08 -1.44 -5.31
C VAL A 698 37.29 -1.50 -4.37
N ALA A 699 38.18 -0.49 -4.43
CA ALA A 699 39.41 -0.43 -3.62
C ALA A 699 39.19 0.06 -2.18
N GLU A 700 38.21 0.93 -2.01
CA GLU A 700 37.93 1.62 -0.76
C GLU A 700 37.31 0.68 0.27
N THR A 701 37.67 0.86 1.55
CA THR A 701 37.13 0.06 2.67
C THR A 701 35.87 0.65 3.31
N SER A 702 35.44 1.85 2.90
CA SER A 702 34.16 2.42 3.33
C SER A 702 33.02 1.72 2.59
N PRO A 703 31.93 1.30 3.25
CA PRO A 703 30.81 0.64 2.59
C PRO A 703 30.28 1.41 1.38
N ALA A 704 30.08 0.74 0.26
CA ALA A 704 29.21 1.21 -0.81
C ALA A 704 27.74 1.17 -0.35
N VAL A 705 26.98 2.22 -0.66
CA VAL A 705 25.57 2.38 -0.22
C VAL A 705 24.60 2.63 -1.37
N SER A 706 25.04 3.20 -2.50
CA SER A 706 24.26 3.23 -3.74
C SER A 706 25.17 3.23 -4.96
N VAL A 707 24.81 2.50 -6.01
CA VAL A 707 25.46 2.55 -7.32
C VAL A 707 24.62 3.37 -8.30
N SER A 708 25.28 4.07 -9.21
CA SER A 708 24.66 4.85 -10.29
C SER A 708 25.44 4.63 -11.58
N VAL A 709 24.75 4.47 -12.71
CA VAL A 709 25.37 4.25 -14.03
C VAL A 709 24.74 5.18 -15.07
N ALA A 710 25.60 5.88 -15.81
CA ALA A 710 25.16 6.81 -16.85
C ALA A 710 24.55 6.08 -18.06
N ALA A 711 23.57 6.73 -18.71
CA ALA A 711 22.90 6.21 -19.89
C ALA A 711 23.84 6.00 -21.11
N GLY A 712 23.59 4.98 -21.92
CA GLY A 712 24.22 4.80 -23.22
C GLY A 712 25.65 4.22 -23.22
N PHE A 713 25.97 3.36 -22.25
CA PHE A 713 27.29 2.71 -22.13
C PHE A 713 27.21 1.18 -22.12
N PHE A 714 26.17 0.61 -21.51
CA PHE A 714 25.84 -0.81 -21.50
C PHE A 714 24.72 -1.05 -22.50
N HIS A 715 24.77 -2.17 -23.21
CA HIS A 715 23.89 -2.52 -24.32
C HIS A 715 23.45 -3.96 -24.20
N ASP A 716 22.17 -4.25 -24.49
CA ASP A 716 21.66 -5.62 -24.52
C ASP A 716 22.10 -6.38 -25.79
N PRO A 717 21.70 -7.66 -25.99
CA PRO A 717 22.04 -8.41 -27.20
C PRO A 717 21.39 -7.88 -28.49
N GLY A 718 20.44 -6.94 -28.40
CA GLY A 718 19.87 -6.18 -29.52
C GLY A 718 20.69 -4.96 -29.93
N ASP A 719 21.69 -4.57 -29.12
CA ASP A 719 22.41 -3.29 -29.15
C ASP A 719 21.59 -2.08 -28.63
N ASP A 720 20.46 -2.32 -27.94
CA ASP A 720 19.67 -1.28 -27.28
C ASP A 720 20.30 -0.87 -25.94
N ALA A 721 20.39 0.44 -25.71
CA ALA A 721 21.36 1.04 -24.78
C ALA A 721 20.72 1.46 -23.45
N ASN A 722 21.42 1.23 -22.34
CA ASN A 722 20.90 1.43 -20.98
C ASN A 722 20.40 2.86 -20.72
N PRO A 723 19.31 3.03 -19.93
CA PRO A 723 18.94 4.32 -19.35
C PRO A 723 19.90 4.70 -18.21
N GLU A 724 19.82 5.94 -17.71
CA GLU A 724 20.52 6.30 -16.48
C GLU A 724 19.81 5.62 -15.30
N THR A 725 20.55 4.81 -14.52
CA THR A 725 19.98 4.07 -13.38
C THR A 725 20.72 4.37 -12.09
N ARG A 726 20.02 4.40 -10.96
CA ARG A 726 20.59 4.46 -9.62
C ARG A 726 19.81 3.53 -8.68
N ILE A 727 20.52 2.70 -7.93
CA ILE A 727 19.92 1.78 -6.94
C ILE A 727 20.75 1.73 -5.65
N GLY A 728 20.11 1.34 -4.55
CA GLY A 728 20.78 1.03 -3.27
C GLY A 728 21.67 -0.20 -3.38
N VAL A 729 22.62 -0.35 -2.44
CA VAL A 729 23.52 -1.52 -2.35
C VAL A 729 23.18 -2.34 -1.11
N ILE A 730 22.75 -3.59 -1.29
CA ILE A 730 22.45 -4.52 -0.19
C ILE A 730 23.76 -5.14 0.32
N SER A 731 23.89 -5.27 1.65
CA SER A 731 25.15 -5.70 2.29
C SER A 731 25.18 -7.21 2.58
N ARG A 732 25.89 -7.96 1.75
CA ARG A 732 26.14 -9.42 1.88
C ARG A 732 27.52 -9.76 2.47
N MET A 733 28.19 -8.80 3.13
CA MET A 733 29.54 -8.94 3.70
C MET A 733 29.72 -10.03 4.79
N ASN A 734 28.66 -10.72 5.19
CA ASN A 734 28.66 -11.79 6.20
C ASN A 734 28.41 -13.19 5.61
N GLU A 735 28.28 -13.30 4.28
CA GLU A 735 28.08 -14.53 3.49
C GLU A 735 29.39 -14.99 2.83
#